data_AF-A0A3C1Q770-F1
#
_entry.id   AF-A0A3C1Q770-F1
#
_cell.length_a   1.000
_cell.length_b   1.000
_cell.length_c   1.000
_cell.angle_alpha   90.00
_cell.angle_beta   90.00
_cell.angle_gamma   90.00
#
_symmetry.space_group_name_H-M   'P 1'
#
loop_
_entity.id
_entity.type
_entity.pdbx_description
1 polymer ?
#
loop_
_entity_poly.entity_id
_entity_poly.type
_entity_poly.pdbx_seq_one_letter_code
_entity_poly.pdbx_strand_id
1 'polypeptide(L)'
;MTAAVLLCAVRVQAAPLSEAPGKFGFEPPSRRRAAIVIIADGFSLRQAREPGGPTLHSFLDSASIGIANSRTADGGDRLLSAISTLGAGRRMAARQWAGYGLRGDEIIGSERARDIYLRRTGLKADVSSGEILCLGYPELEIMGKDSPYQGRPGLIGESLRLAGLAAAAVGNSDAGEAMARPAVILAMDASGRVTGGAVGPEANALDPGAPFGISCDVFRMAQAVADALTDLQVSLVAVDFGDMNRLARYFPNLSAEARLEQVSECYARLDRLFGAIFEVVGPPSDDVAYMLVSPGEASTLGPVAIAGWQYAAGMLSSDTTRREGLVANLDFAATLLEGLGVPEAWPNDGSPMIGLRARDGQDVAGELADMAESLQTAASSRVPVLGTFIGMVVVAVFAVLAVALLGASTPALLVGATRFLLLAVAVQPLLLLLAPIFRVEGIGATLFFIAIGSAAISAALLRAFPSCMRSSAGIAFATGVAILADALSGGALASTSLLGHSAIVGARYYGIGNELMGALIGSVAISLAALGEAARRGGGTASYGPSETLAVVAIVMGVISILLGHSGIGANFGGMVTAAVVASFMGRMVVSRSGLSRRAKVGAVLAIVLLAIALCAGMAWIDALGARSSHIGRAWRLLIERSRGGMDGGDEIAFPRGDDSGSGPAATSAGLDRLAVIVWRKLGMNMRLLRYTDWTRVLLAFLVSLTVLAGKPFGLFRRFRDDYPALHGSLLGALAGALAALIVNDSGVVACATVAMMPTLTLLGYVVDEIVAQRA
;
A
#
# COMPACT_ATOMS: atom_id res chain seq x y z
N MET A 1 -1.00 -42.14 -0.12
CA MET A 1 0.29 -41.43 -0.32
C MET A 1 0.16 -39.93 0.02
N THR A 2 -0.41 -39.61 1.18
CA THR A 2 -0.88 -38.24 1.50
C THR A 2 -0.22 -37.67 2.77
N ALA A 3 0.72 -38.42 3.38
CA ALA A 3 1.47 -38.00 4.55
C ALA A 3 2.93 -37.58 4.24
N ALA A 4 3.44 -37.89 3.04
CA ALA A 4 4.83 -37.62 2.67
C ALA A 4 5.08 -36.21 2.10
N VAL A 5 4.03 -35.46 1.72
CA VAL A 5 4.17 -34.10 1.18
C VAL A 5 4.13 -33.03 2.30
N LEU A 6 3.56 -33.34 3.47
CA LEU A 6 3.51 -32.42 4.62
C LEU A 6 4.88 -32.21 5.29
N LEU A 7 5.83 -33.12 5.10
CA LEU A 7 7.16 -33.04 5.72
C LEU A 7 8.23 -32.38 4.85
N CYS A 8 7.99 -32.16 3.55
CA CYS A 8 8.94 -31.47 2.67
C CYS A 8 8.73 -29.95 2.60
N ALA A 9 7.58 -29.42 3.04
CA ALA A 9 7.31 -27.98 3.03
C ALA A 9 7.85 -27.23 4.27
N VAL A 10 8.51 -27.91 5.22
CA VAL A 10 9.01 -27.32 6.48
C VAL A 10 10.55 -27.26 6.53
N ARG A 11 11.26 -27.60 5.45
CA ARG A 11 12.73 -27.53 5.40
C ARG A 11 13.25 -26.70 4.23
N VAL A 12 13.04 -25.39 4.29
CA VAL A 12 13.89 -24.41 3.59
C VAL A 12 14.09 -23.23 4.53
N GLN A 13 15.37 -22.89 4.76
CA GLN A 13 15.92 -21.78 5.56
C GLN A 13 15.88 -21.91 7.10
N ALA A 14 16.77 -22.74 7.63
CA ALA A 14 17.53 -22.37 8.82
C ALA A 14 18.87 -21.80 8.34
N ALA A 15 18.95 -20.48 8.19
CA ALA A 15 20.24 -19.78 8.21
C ALA A 15 20.79 -19.86 9.64
N PRO A 16 22.12 -19.97 9.84
CA PRO A 16 22.68 -20.02 11.18
C PRO A 16 22.31 -18.75 11.94
N LEU A 17 21.77 -18.93 13.14
CA LEU A 17 21.53 -17.87 14.11
C LEU A 17 22.88 -17.20 14.40
N SER A 18 23.09 -16.03 13.79
CA SER A 18 24.06 -15.06 14.28
C SER A 18 23.68 -14.74 15.72
N GLU A 19 24.67 -14.81 16.60
CA GLU A 19 24.55 -14.55 18.03
C GLU A 19 23.76 -13.26 18.30
N ALA A 20 22.91 -13.32 19.33
CA ALA A 20 22.17 -12.18 19.82
C ALA A 20 23.14 -11.01 20.08
N PRO A 21 22.83 -9.78 19.63
CA PRO A 21 23.60 -8.62 20.05
C PRO A 21 23.49 -8.54 21.57
N GLY A 22 24.63 -8.66 22.24
CA GLY A 22 24.74 -8.46 23.67
C GLY A 22 24.15 -7.10 24.05
N LYS A 23 23.59 -7.02 25.25
CA LYS A 23 23.14 -5.77 25.89
C LYS A 23 24.19 -4.68 25.66
N PHE A 24 23.91 -3.75 24.75
CA PHE A 24 24.78 -2.60 24.52
C PHE A 24 24.71 -1.71 25.75
N GLY A 25 25.81 -1.64 26.50
CA GLY A 25 26.10 -0.46 27.30
C GLY A 25 26.17 0.72 26.34
N PHE A 26 25.40 1.76 26.64
CA PHE A 26 25.50 3.04 25.94
C PHE A 26 26.85 3.68 26.27
N GLU A 27 27.86 3.41 25.46
CA GLU A 27 28.95 4.35 25.27
C GLU A 27 28.50 5.39 24.24
N PRO A 28 28.55 6.70 24.54
CA PRO A 28 28.21 7.73 23.56
C PRO A 28 29.18 7.65 22.37
N PRO A 29 28.69 7.77 21.11
CA PRO A 29 29.53 7.65 19.93
C PRO A 29 30.64 8.72 19.95
N SER A 30 31.87 8.28 19.73
CA SER A 30 33.10 9.09 19.83
C SER A 30 33.34 10.03 18.64
N ARG A 31 32.43 10.10 17.66
CA ARG A 31 32.43 11.06 16.53
C ARG A 31 31.00 11.45 16.12
N ARG A 32 30.79 12.74 15.85
CA ARG A 32 29.48 13.36 15.61
C ARG A 32 29.05 13.17 14.16
N ARG A 33 27.87 12.60 13.96
CA ARG A 33 27.23 12.48 12.64
C ARG A 33 26.31 13.67 12.36
N ALA A 34 26.31 14.14 11.12
CA ALA A 34 25.41 15.16 10.61
C ALA A 34 24.77 14.74 9.28
N ALA A 35 23.60 15.31 8.98
CA ALA A 35 22.86 15.06 7.76
C ALA A 35 22.46 16.36 7.07
N ILE A 36 22.62 16.41 5.74
CA ILE A 36 22.08 17.46 4.88
C ILE A 36 21.00 16.82 4.01
N VAL A 37 19.75 17.23 4.21
CA VAL A 37 18.60 16.71 3.45
C VAL A 37 18.17 17.76 2.43
N ILE A 38 18.35 17.47 1.15
CA ILE A 38 17.97 18.34 0.03
C ILE A 38 16.62 17.89 -0.51
N ILE A 39 15.63 18.78 -0.40
CA ILE A 39 14.28 18.61 -0.93
C ILE A 39 14.25 19.22 -2.33
N ALA A 40 14.10 18.36 -3.33
CA ALA A 40 14.04 18.73 -4.75
C ALA A 40 12.73 18.18 -5.37
N ASP A 41 11.61 18.78 -4.98
CA ASP A 41 10.28 18.31 -5.37
C ASP A 41 10.01 18.51 -6.87
N GLY A 42 9.99 17.39 -7.61
CA GLY A 42 9.94 17.37 -9.07
C GLY A 42 11.20 16.81 -9.73
N PHE A 43 12.24 16.48 -8.94
CA PHE A 43 13.43 15.82 -9.44
C PHE A 43 13.09 14.42 -9.99
N SER A 44 13.61 14.16 -11.20
CA SER A 44 13.53 12.90 -11.93
C SER A 44 14.93 12.37 -12.24
N LEU A 45 15.16 11.08 -11.98
CA LEU A 45 16.41 10.39 -12.33
C LEU A 45 16.68 10.41 -13.83
N ARG A 46 15.63 10.29 -14.66
CA ARG A 46 15.77 10.30 -16.12
C ARG A 46 16.17 11.69 -16.62
N GLN A 47 15.49 12.74 -16.13
CA GLN A 47 15.82 14.10 -16.51
C GLN A 47 17.16 14.55 -15.91
N ALA A 48 17.65 13.93 -14.85
CA ALA A 48 18.99 14.20 -14.36
C ALA A 48 20.10 13.70 -15.30
N ARG A 49 19.82 12.81 -16.27
CA ARG A 49 20.87 12.17 -17.10
C ARG A 49 21.56 13.10 -18.09
N GLU A 50 20.81 14.02 -18.68
CA GLU A 50 21.29 14.90 -19.76
C GLU A 50 21.65 16.31 -19.26
N PRO A 51 20.72 17.06 -18.63
CA PRO A 51 21.01 18.37 -18.04
C PRO A 51 21.63 18.31 -16.64
N GLY A 52 21.82 17.12 -16.05
CA GLY A 52 22.55 16.99 -14.80
C GLY A 52 23.98 17.49 -14.98
N GLY A 53 24.43 18.35 -14.08
CA GLY A 53 25.82 18.76 -14.06
C GLY A 53 26.72 17.69 -13.41
N PRO A 54 28.05 17.85 -13.51
CA PRO A 54 29.02 16.84 -13.10
C PRO A 54 28.99 16.53 -11.60
N THR A 55 28.65 17.50 -10.75
CA THR A 55 28.64 17.30 -9.30
C THR A 55 27.41 16.49 -8.88
N LEU A 56 26.24 16.78 -9.45
CA LEU A 56 25.02 16.00 -9.24
C LEU A 56 25.20 14.57 -9.73
N HIS A 57 25.85 14.36 -10.88
CA HIS A 57 26.21 13.03 -11.37
C HIS A 57 27.14 12.31 -10.40
N SER A 58 28.21 12.96 -9.96
CA SER A 58 29.13 12.39 -8.97
C SER A 58 28.45 12.03 -7.65
N PHE A 59 27.45 12.81 -7.21
CA PHE A 59 26.65 12.48 -6.05
C PHE A 59 25.80 11.22 -6.30
N LEU A 60 25.07 11.17 -7.41
CA LEU A 60 24.21 10.01 -7.73
C LEU A 60 25.03 8.73 -7.92
N ASP A 61 26.20 8.81 -8.56
CA ASP A 61 27.08 7.66 -8.81
C ASP A 61 27.70 7.09 -7.52
N SER A 62 27.80 7.89 -6.46
CA SER A 62 28.30 7.45 -5.15
C SER A 62 27.19 7.07 -4.17
N ALA A 63 25.93 7.39 -4.48
CA ALA A 63 24.79 7.21 -3.60
C ALA A 63 24.16 5.81 -3.70
N SER A 64 23.55 5.38 -2.61
CA SER A 64 22.47 4.39 -2.67
C SER A 64 21.19 5.10 -3.10
N ILE A 65 20.58 4.66 -4.21
CA ILE A 65 19.38 5.29 -4.80
C ILE A 65 18.19 4.34 -4.67
N GLY A 66 17.01 4.88 -4.38
CA GLY A 66 15.74 4.18 -4.46
C GLY A 66 14.65 5.09 -5.02
N ILE A 67 13.50 4.50 -5.32
CA ILE A 67 12.28 5.21 -5.63
C ILE A 67 11.31 5.02 -4.46
N ALA A 68 10.90 6.11 -3.86
CA ALA A 68 9.92 6.14 -2.78
C ALA A 68 8.54 6.41 -3.36
N ASN A 69 7.48 5.89 -2.76
CA ASN A 69 6.15 6.35 -3.09
C ASN A 69 5.76 7.62 -2.34
N SER A 70 4.78 8.33 -2.87
CA SER A 70 4.44 9.68 -2.43
C SER A 70 3.13 9.75 -1.65
N ARG A 71 2.59 8.62 -1.18
CA ARG A 71 1.25 8.58 -0.58
C ARG A 71 1.22 9.28 0.77
N THR A 72 0.29 10.22 0.89
CA THR A 72 -0.02 10.99 2.10
C THR A 72 -1.40 10.63 2.65
N ALA A 73 -1.83 11.31 3.73
CA ALA A 73 -3.25 11.34 4.07
C ALA A 73 -4.02 12.26 3.11
N ASP A 74 -5.31 12.00 2.93
CA ASP A 74 -6.16 12.76 2.01
C ASP A 74 -6.42 14.20 2.53
N GLY A 75 -6.62 15.16 1.62
CA GLY A 75 -7.20 16.47 1.94
C GLY A 75 -6.22 17.59 2.28
N GLY A 76 -4.96 17.48 1.88
CA GLY A 76 -3.93 18.52 2.05
C GLY A 76 -3.27 18.95 0.73
N ASP A 77 -2.41 19.97 0.83
CA ASP A 77 -1.45 20.36 -0.19
C ASP A 77 -0.43 19.23 -0.43
N ARG A 78 -0.09 18.99 -1.70
CA ARG A 78 0.74 17.87 -2.14
C ARG A 78 2.12 17.86 -1.48
N LEU A 79 2.88 18.94 -1.64
CA LEU A 79 4.26 19.02 -1.15
C LEU A 79 4.29 19.03 0.37
N LEU A 80 3.47 19.88 0.99
CA LEU A 80 3.46 20.02 2.44
C LEU A 80 3.04 18.71 3.13
N SER A 81 2.07 17.98 2.56
CA SER A 81 1.62 16.69 3.09
C SER A 81 2.69 15.62 2.94
N ALA A 82 3.42 15.63 1.83
CA ALA A 82 4.50 14.67 1.58
C ALA A 82 5.65 14.87 2.55
N ILE A 83 6.11 16.12 2.73
CA ILE A 83 7.18 16.44 3.69
C ILE A 83 6.74 16.20 5.13
N SER A 84 5.49 16.53 5.48
CA SER A 84 4.93 16.17 6.80
C SER A 84 4.93 14.66 7.01
N THR A 85 4.69 13.87 5.96
CA THR A 85 4.72 12.40 6.02
C THR A 85 6.14 11.86 6.20
N LEU A 86 7.11 12.39 5.45
CA LEU A 86 8.53 12.06 5.62
C LEU A 86 8.99 12.37 7.05
N GLY A 87 8.65 13.55 7.56
CA GLY A 87 9.10 14.03 8.87
C GLY A 87 8.40 13.40 10.06
N ALA A 88 7.19 12.84 9.88
CA ALA A 88 6.43 12.20 10.95
C ALA A 88 6.62 10.67 11.01
N GLY A 89 7.21 10.05 9.98
CA GLY A 89 7.24 8.58 9.87
C GLY A 89 5.85 7.94 9.72
N ARG A 90 4.84 8.75 9.40
CA ARG A 90 3.44 8.34 9.34
C ARG A 90 2.69 9.24 8.38
N ARG A 91 1.67 8.70 7.70
CA ARG A 91 0.91 9.47 6.70
C ARG A 91 0.24 10.69 7.33
N MET A 92 0.64 11.86 6.85
CA MET A 92 0.14 13.17 7.26
C MET A 92 -0.59 13.85 6.10
N ALA A 93 -1.47 14.78 6.43
CA ALA A 93 -2.00 15.77 5.49
C ALA A 93 -1.71 17.15 6.07
N ALA A 94 -1.36 18.09 5.19
CA ALA A 94 -0.99 19.45 5.57
C ALA A 94 -1.69 20.43 4.63
N ARG A 95 -2.27 21.49 5.16
CA ARG A 95 -2.84 22.58 4.35
C ARG A 95 -1.85 23.71 4.22
N GLN A 96 -2.23 24.74 3.46
CA GLN A 96 -1.33 25.85 3.09
C GLN A 96 -0.66 26.53 4.28
N TRP A 97 -1.34 26.69 5.42
CA TRP A 97 -0.74 27.32 6.61
C TRP A 97 0.44 26.55 7.19
N ALA A 98 0.56 25.25 6.93
CA ALA A 98 1.74 24.47 7.31
C ALA A 98 3.02 24.97 6.62
N GLY A 99 2.88 25.57 5.42
CA GLY A 99 4.00 26.13 4.66
C GLY A 99 4.56 27.43 5.23
N TYR A 100 3.91 28.01 6.25
CA TYR A 100 4.29 29.29 6.85
C TYR A 100 5.32 29.08 7.97
N GLY A 101 6.55 28.77 7.58
CA GLY A 101 7.70 28.64 8.47
C GLY A 101 8.52 29.94 8.52
N LEU A 102 8.34 30.79 9.53
CA LEU A 102 8.86 32.15 9.53
C LEU A 102 9.77 32.41 10.72
N ARG A 103 10.77 33.30 10.54
CA ARG A 103 11.54 33.77 11.71
C ARG A 103 10.63 34.56 12.64
N GLY A 104 10.86 34.50 13.94
CA GLY A 104 9.98 35.13 14.93
C GLY A 104 9.78 36.65 14.74
N ASP A 105 10.73 37.33 14.09
CA ASP A 105 10.70 38.76 13.77
C ASP A 105 10.14 39.10 12.37
N GLU A 106 9.96 38.11 11.50
CA GLU A 106 9.41 38.28 10.16
C GLU A 106 7.94 38.74 10.23
N ILE A 107 7.55 39.62 9.29
CA ILE A 107 6.24 40.27 9.27
C ILE A 107 5.38 39.67 8.17
N ILE A 108 4.17 39.24 8.53
CA ILE A 108 3.11 38.86 7.59
C ILE A 108 1.97 39.87 7.71
N GLY A 109 1.66 40.53 6.59
CA GLY A 109 0.68 41.62 6.57
C GLY A 109 1.11 42.76 7.49
N SER A 110 0.52 42.81 8.68
CA SER A 110 0.84 43.82 9.71
C SER A 110 1.28 43.22 11.06
N GLU A 111 1.46 41.91 11.13
CA GLU A 111 1.74 41.18 12.36
C GLU A 111 3.09 40.46 12.31
N ARG A 112 3.78 40.34 13.45
CA ARG A 112 5.00 39.54 13.56
C ARG A 112 4.66 38.06 13.72
N ALA A 113 5.47 37.19 13.13
CA ALA A 113 5.25 35.74 13.18
C ALA A 113 5.16 35.21 14.62
N ARG A 114 5.99 35.70 15.56
CA ARG A 114 5.93 35.29 16.98
C ARG A 114 4.60 35.60 17.68
N ASP A 115 3.94 36.69 17.30
CA ASP A 115 2.67 37.10 17.90
C ASP A 115 1.53 36.21 17.39
N ILE A 116 1.57 35.88 16.09
CA ILE A 116 0.67 34.91 15.47
C ILE A 116 0.89 33.52 16.09
N TYR A 117 2.15 33.10 16.24
CA TYR A 117 2.52 31.82 16.85
C TYR A 117 1.98 31.71 18.27
N LEU A 118 2.27 32.70 19.14
CA LEU A 118 1.76 32.74 20.51
C LEU A 118 0.24 32.64 20.57
N ARG A 119 -0.48 33.36 19.68
CA ARG A 119 -1.94 33.33 19.61
C ARG A 119 -2.49 31.95 19.23
N ARG A 120 -1.77 31.20 18.38
CA ARG A 120 -2.20 29.90 17.83
C ARG A 120 -1.80 28.71 18.71
N THR A 121 -0.64 28.78 19.35
CA THR A 121 -0.07 27.66 20.13
C THR A 121 -0.11 27.88 21.63
N GLY A 122 -0.24 29.13 22.09
CA GLY A 122 -0.05 29.50 23.50
C GLY A 122 1.40 29.49 23.96
N LEU A 123 2.36 29.18 23.07
CA LEU A 123 3.77 29.07 23.38
C LEU A 123 4.51 30.36 23.00
N LYS A 124 5.43 30.79 23.87
CA LYS A 124 6.31 31.94 23.57
C LYS A 124 7.51 31.43 22.76
N ALA A 125 7.78 32.13 21.65
CA ALA A 125 9.04 31.99 20.93
C ALA A 125 10.16 32.69 21.69
N ASP A 126 11.37 32.16 21.65
CA ASP A 126 12.53 32.88 22.16
C ASP A 126 12.91 33.97 21.15
N VAL A 127 12.93 35.21 21.63
CA VAL A 127 13.18 36.40 20.81
C VAL A 127 14.68 36.53 20.48
N SER A 128 15.54 35.84 21.23
CA SER A 128 17.00 35.95 21.14
C SER A 128 17.66 34.82 20.35
N SER A 129 16.95 33.72 20.08
CA SER A 129 17.52 32.48 19.52
C SER A 129 17.55 32.42 17.99
N GLY A 130 16.87 33.35 17.29
CA GLY A 130 16.77 33.30 15.83
C GLY A 130 15.90 32.16 15.29
N GLU A 131 15.09 31.55 16.17
CA GLU A 131 14.15 30.47 15.90
C GLU A 131 13.24 30.73 14.70
N ILE A 132 12.96 29.66 13.96
CA ILE A 132 11.96 29.62 12.89
C ILE A 132 10.72 28.89 13.43
N LEU A 133 9.54 29.47 13.19
CA LEU A 133 8.25 29.05 13.74
C LEU A 133 7.33 28.57 12.61
N CYS A 134 6.83 27.35 12.71
CA CYS A 134 5.76 26.84 11.85
C CYS A 134 4.40 27.35 12.37
N LEU A 135 3.86 28.39 11.72
CA LEU A 135 2.59 29.00 12.14
C LEU A 135 1.37 28.07 11.91
N GLY A 136 1.52 27.06 11.05
CA GLY A 136 0.51 26.03 10.79
C GLY A 136 0.59 24.81 11.71
N TYR A 137 1.49 24.80 12.70
CA TYR A 137 1.67 23.63 13.57
C TYR A 137 0.37 23.11 14.21
N PRO A 138 -0.52 23.96 14.78
CA PRO A 138 -1.79 23.46 15.34
C PRO A 138 -2.70 22.79 14.31
N GLU A 139 -2.71 23.28 13.06
CA GLU A 139 -3.49 22.66 11.99
C GLU A 139 -2.92 21.29 11.61
N LEU A 140 -1.58 21.18 11.50
CA LEU A 140 -0.91 19.90 11.28
C LEU A 140 -1.23 18.89 12.39
N GLU A 141 -1.22 19.34 13.64
CA GLU A 141 -1.51 18.49 14.78
C GLU A 141 -2.95 17.96 14.77
N ILE A 142 -3.93 18.84 14.51
CA ILE A 142 -5.34 18.48 14.39
C ILE A 142 -5.56 17.52 13.21
N MET A 143 -5.01 17.84 12.04
CA MET A 143 -5.15 16.98 10.85
C MET A 143 -4.52 15.59 11.06
N GLY A 144 -3.40 15.52 11.78
CA GLY A 144 -2.76 14.27 12.17
C GLY A 144 -3.61 13.44 13.13
N LYS A 145 -4.19 14.08 14.16
CA LYS A 145 -5.09 13.45 15.14
C LYS A 145 -6.41 12.99 14.54
N ASP A 146 -7.00 13.76 13.62
CA ASP A 146 -8.29 13.43 12.99
C ASP A 146 -8.12 12.40 11.86
N SER A 147 -6.89 12.21 11.37
CA SER A 147 -6.58 11.24 10.33
C SER A 147 -6.74 9.79 10.81
N PRO A 148 -7.17 8.86 9.92
CA PRO A 148 -7.16 7.42 10.19
C PRO A 148 -5.81 6.86 10.65
N TYR A 149 -4.72 7.55 10.32
CA TYR A 149 -3.37 7.14 10.62
C TYR A 149 -2.91 7.60 12.01
N GLN A 150 -3.56 8.60 12.63
CA GLN A 150 -3.14 9.17 13.93
C GLN A 150 -1.67 9.62 13.89
N GLY A 151 -1.33 10.42 12.88
CA GLY A 151 0.02 10.93 12.68
C GLY A 151 0.33 12.09 13.62
N ARG A 152 1.58 12.21 14.06
CA ARG A 152 2.04 13.31 14.92
C ARG A 152 3.21 14.02 14.22
N PRO A 153 3.11 15.34 13.96
CA PRO A 153 4.18 16.10 13.33
C PRO A 153 5.38 16.31 14.27
N GLY A 154 6.56 16.54 13.67
CA GLY A 154 7.78 16.95 14.40
C GLY A 154 8.61 15.82 15.01
N LEU A 155 8.49 14.58 14.49
CA LEU A 155 9.21 13.42 15.04
C LEU A 155 10.73 13.62 14.98
N ILE A 156 11.25 14.05 13.83
CA ILE A 156 12.70 14.23 13.64
C ILE A 156 13.25 15.30 14.59
N GLY A 157 12.68 16.51 14.56
CA GLY A 157 13.15 17.61 15.40
C GLY A 157 13.01 17.33 16.89
N GLU A 158 11.92 16.68 17.32
CA GLU A 158 11.75 16.31 18.72
C GLU A 158 12.75 15.24 19.17
N SER A 159 13.01 14.24 18.33
CA SER A 159 13.98 13.18 18.64
C SER A 159 15.38 13.77 18.82
N LEU A 160 15.77 14.70 17.95
CA LEU A 160 17.02 15.45 18.08
C LEU A 160 17.07 16.26 19.37
N ARG A 161 16.01 17.03 19.65
CA ARG A 161 15.91 17.86 20.85
C ARG A 161 16.05 17.04 22.13
N LEU A 162 15.42 15.85 22.21
CA LEU A 162 15.52 14.94 23.35
C LEU A 162 16.93 14.33 23.49
N ALA A 163 17.68 14.19 22.39
CA ALA A 163 19.07 13.76 22.40
C ALA A 163 20.08 14.90 22.64
N GLY A 164 19.61 16.13 22.92
CA GLY A 164 20.47 17.30 23.08
C GLY A 164 21.08 17.83 21.78
N LEU A 165 20.48 17.46 20.64
CA LEU A 165 20.84 17.90 19.30
C LEU A 165 19.76 18.84 18.74
N ALA A 166 20.07 19.48 17.62
CA ALA A 166 19.23 20.46 16.96
C ALA A 166 19.11 20.21 15.46
N ALA A 167 18.10 20.82 14.85
CA ALA A 167 17.92 20.86 13.41
C ALA A 167 17.81 22.32 12.92
N ALA A 168 18.27 22.55 11.69
CA ALA A 168 18.16 23.82 10.99
C ALA A 168 17.42 23.65 9.66
N ALA A 169 16.89 24.76 9.13
CA ALA A 169 16.18 24.80 7.84
C ALA A 169 16.72 25.92 6.94
N VAL A 170 16.94 25.63 5.66
CA VAL A 170 17.49 26.56 4.66
C VAL A 170 16.66 26.49 3.39
N GLY A 171 16.43 27.63 2.74
CA GLY A 171 15.71 27.73 1.48
C GLY A 171 14.18 27.76 1.64
N ASN A 172 13.51 28.06 0.52
CA ASN A 172 12.06 28.10 0.44
C ASN A 172 11.57 27.86 -1.00
N SER A 173 10.30 27.51 -1.10
CA SER A 173 9.54 27.35 -2.34
C SER A 173 8.51 28.47 -2.51
N ASP A 174 8.72 29.62 -1.87
CA ASP A 174 7.81 30.77 -1.94
C ASP A 174 7.67 31.20 -3.41
N ALA A 175 6.45 31.46 -3.88
CA ALA A 175 6.19 31.91 -5.25
C ALA A 175 5.00 32.88 -5.30
N GLY A 176 5.28 34.14 -5.67
CA GLY A 176 4.33 35.23 -5.56
C GLY A 176 3.91 35.43 -4.10
N GLU A 177 2.60 35.53 -3.85
CA GLU A 177 2.05 35.65 -2.49
C GLU A 177 1.91 34.31 -1.74
N ALA A 178 2.13 33.18 -2.42
CA ALA A 178 2.00 31.85 -1.82
C ALA A 178 3.33 31.41 -1.18
N MET A 179 3.34 31.33 0.15
CA MET A 179 4.46 30.80 0.92
C MET A 179 4.43 29.27 1.03
N ALA A 180 5.59 28.66 0.85
CA ALA A 180 5.81 27.23 1.02
C ALA A 180 7.24 26.99 1.49
N ARG A 181 7.41 26.66 2.77
CA ARG A 181 8.71 26.42 3.40
C ARG A 181 8.81 25.00 3.97
N PRO A 182 8.83 23.96 3.10
CA PRO A 182 8.85 22.55 3.50
C PRO A 182 10.04 22.16 4.39
N ALA A 183 11.21 22.76 4.24
CA ALA A 183 12.37 22.49 5.09
C ALA A 183 12.05 22.67 6.59
N VAL A 184 11.20 23.66 6.93
CA VAL A 184 10.75 23.91 8.30
C VAL A 184 9.87 22.77 8.81
N ILE A 185 8.96 22.26 7.99
CA ILE A 185 8.08 21.13 8.34
C ILE A 185 8.90 19.86 8.65
N LEU A 186 9.97 19.63 7.89
CA LEU A 186 10.83 18.47 8.09
C LEU A 186 11.65 18.58 9.39
N ALA A 187 12.20 19.77 9.66
CA ALA A 187 13.14 20.01 10.75
C ALA A 187 12.48 20.30 12.11
N MET A 188 11.20 20.70 12.13
CA MET A 188 10.58 21.20 13.36
C MET A 188 10.43 20.13 14.46
N ASP A 189 10.48 20.60 15.70
CA ASP A 189 10.19 19.81 16.89
C ASP A 189 8.68 19.61 17.13
N ALA A 190 8.33 18.94 18.24
CA ALA A 190 6.93 18.69 18.62
C ALA A 190 6.16 19.96 19.06
N SER A 191 6.74 21.14 18.93
CA SER A 191 6.09 22.44 19.15
C SER A 191 6.09 23.31 17.89
N GLY A 192 6.57 22.79 16.75
CA GLY A 192 6.63 23.53 15.50
C GLY A 192 7.76 24.55 15.45
N ARG A 193 8.85 24.35 16.19
CA ARG A 193 10.03 25.23 16.20
C ARG A 193 11.23 24.55 15.55
N VAL A 194 12.05 25.35 14.88
CA VAL A 194 13.36 24.96 14.33
C VAL A 194 14.40 25.92 14.90
N THR A 195 15.56 25.39 15.32
CA THR A 195 16.59 26.14 16.04
C THR A 195 17.10 27.34 15.27
N GLY A 196 17.24 27.24 13.94
CA GLY A 196 17.67 28.36 13.12
C GLY A 196 17.82 28.01 11.64
N GLY A 197 18.41 28.94 10.89
CA GLY A 197 18.68 28.83 9.46
C GLY A 197 18.15 30.02 8.66
N ALA A 198 18.04 29.87 7.34
CA ALA A 198 17.71 30.94 6.40
C ALA A 198 16.59 30.49 5.45
N VAL A 199 15.36 30.81 5.80
CA VAL A 199 14.15 30.36 5.07
C VAL A 199 13.36 31.51 4.44
N GLY A 200 13.73 32.75 4.73
CA GLY A 200 13.07 33.93 4.16
C GLY A 200 13.57 34.29 2.77
N PRO A 201 13.20 35.48 2.27
CA PRO A 201 13.62 35.99 0.96
C PRO A 201 15.13 36.08 0.78
N GLU A 202 15.91 36.10 1.87
CA GLU A 202 17.37 36.11 1.85
C GLU A 202 17.99 34.89 1.17
N ALA A 203 17.26 33.77 1.08
CA ALA A 203 17.68 32.55 0.39
C ALA A 203 17.37 32.55 -1.13
N ASN A 204 16.74 33.61 -1.64
CA ASN A 204 16.35 33.75 -3.04
C ASN A 204 17.17 34.84 -3.75
N ALA A 205 17.38 34.65 -5.05
CA ALA A 205 17.94 35.63 -5.96
C ALA A 205 16.86 36.15 -6.92
N LEU A 206 16.97 37.43 -7.29
CA LEU A 206 16.10 38.03 -8.31
C LEU A 206 16.62 37.63 -9.69
N ASP A 207 15.79 36.92 -10.46
CA ASP A 207 16.18 36.29 -11.72
C ASP A 207 15.02 36.42 -12.73
N PRO A 208 15.01 37.47 -13.57
CA PRO A 208 13.93 37.71 -14.53
C PRO A 208 13.73 36.59 -15.55
N GLY A 209 14.73 35.72 -15.74
CA GLY A 209 14.65 34.57 -16.64
C GLY A 209 14.04 33.33 -15.98
N ALA A 210 13.90 33.30 -14.65
CA ALA A 210 13.37 32.17 -13.91
C ALA A 210 11.85 32.24 -13.70
N PRO A 211 11.18 31.11 -13.37
CA PRO A 211 9.78 31.09 -12.99
C PRO A 211 9.47 32.08 -11.87
N PHE A 212 8.42 32.90 -12.07
CA PHE A 212 8.04 33.99 -11.15
C PHE A 212 9.10 35.10 -10.96
N GLY A 213 10.15 35.15 -11.80
CA GLY A 213 11.20 36.16 -11.72
C GLY A 213 12.17 35.97 -10.56
N ILE A 214 12.19 34.78 -9.94
CA ILE A 214 13.01 34.45 -8.77
C ILE A 214 13.61 33.06 -8.92
N SER A 215 14.81 32.88 -8.39
CA SER A 215 15.49 31.59 -8.27
C SER A 215 16.14 31.46 -6.89
N CYS A 216 16.66 30.29 -6.57
CA CYS A 216 17.42 30.11 -5.33
C CYS A 216 18.78 30.81 -5.40
N ASP A 217 19.21 31.45 -4.32
CA ASP A 217 20.56 31.99 -4.20
C ASP A 217 21.51 30.88 -3.73
N VAL A 218 22.14 30.22 -4.71
CA VAL A 218 23.02 29.06 -4.51
C VAL A 218 24.09 29.31 -3.43
N PHE A 219 24.77 30.45 -3.50
CA PHE A 219 25.88 30.74 -2.59
C PHE A 219 25.39 31.06 -1.17
N ARG A 220 24.32 31.85 -1.04
CA ARG A 220 23.74 32.15 0.28
C ARG A 220 23.17 30.91 0.94
N MET A 221 22.51 30.04 0.17
CA MET A 221 22.01 28.77 0.70
C MET A 221 23.16 27.87 1.17
N ALA A 222 24.22 27.69 0.36
CA ALA A 222 25.37 26.89 0.77
C ALA A 222 26.04 27.46 2.03
N GLN A 223 26.23 28.78 2.11
CA GLN A 223 26.78 29.43 3.30
C GLN A 223 25.89 29.23 4.52
N ALA A 224 24.56 29.37 4.38
CA ALA A 224 23.63 29.14 5.48
C ALA A 224 23.65 27.69 6.00
N VAL A 225 23.91 26.72 5.12
CA VAL A 225 24.13 25.31 5.52
C VAL A 225 25.41 25.18 6.35
N ALA A 226 26.52 25.78 5.90
CA ALA A 226 27.79 25.76 6.64
C ALA A 226 27.69 26.48 8.00
N ASP A 227 27.05 27.65 8.04
CA ASP A 227 26.84 28.43 9.25
C ASP A 227 26.01 27.64 10.27
N ALA A 228 24.95 26.95 9.82
CA ALA A 228 24.14 26.10 10.68
C ALA A 228 24.96 24.95 11.29
N LEU A 229 25.84 24.31 10.52
CA LEU A 229 26.70 23.22 10.98
C LEU A 229 27.86 23.66 11.88
N THR A 230 28.14 24.97 11.95
CA THR A 230 29.12 25.54 12.89
C THR A 230 28.68 25.36 14.35
N ASP A 231 27.36 25.36 14.61
CA ASP A 231 26.82 24.98 15.90
C ASP A 231 26.97 23.47 16.12
N LEU A 232 27.71 23.11 17.17
CA LEU A 232 27.98 21.73 17.56
C LEU A 232 26.76 20.96 18.07
N GLN A 233 25.59 21.61 18.20
CA GLN A 233 24.32 20.95 18.48
C GLN A 233 23.52 20.59 17.20
N VAL A 234 23.70 21.31 16.09
CA VAL A 234 22.95 21.06 14.83
C VAL A 234 23.42 19.82 14.06
N SER A 235 22.69 18.71 14.16
CA SER A 235 23.01 17.45 13.46
C SER A 235 22.19 17.23 12.18
N LEU A 236 21.23 18.11 11.89
CA LEU A 236 20.41 18.05 10.68
C LEU A 236 20.27 19.45 10.07
N VAL A 237 20.48 19.56 8.76
CA VAL A 237 20.09 20.72 7.97
C VAL A 237 19.15 20.28 6.86
N ALA A 238 17.89 20.71 6.94
CA ALA A 238 16.91 20.53 5.86
C ALA A 238 17.03 21.69 4.86
N VAL A 239 17.24 21.38 3.59
CA VAL A 239 17.47 22.35 2.51
C VAL A 239 16.34 22.23 1.49
N ASP A 240 15.52 23.25 1.36
CA ASP A 240 14.52 23.34 0.29
C ASP A 240 15.13 24.02 -0.93
N PHE A 241 15.33 23.26 -2.01
CA PHE A 241 15.84 23.82 -3.27
C PHE A 241 14.89 24.84 -3.90
N GLY A 242 13.57 24.68 -3.70
CA GLY A 242 12.54 25.63 -4.13
C GLY A 242 12.27 25.71 -5.63
N ASP A 243 13.31 25.79 -6.46
CA ASP A 243 13.21 26.10 -7.89
C ASP A 243 12.46 25.04 -8.69
N MET A 244 12.59 23.77 -8.34
CA MET A 244 11.80 22.70 -8.99
C MET A 244 10.31 22.84 -8.71
N ASN A 245 9.93 23.18 -7.48
CA ASN A 245 8.53 23.38 -7.12
C ASN A 245 7.97 24.65 -7.80
N ARG A 246 8.76 25.74 -7.84
CA ARG A 246 8.39 26.96 -8.60
C ARG A 246 8.21 26.66 -10.08
N LEU A 247 9.13 25.92 -10.69
CA LEU A 247 9.05 25.53 -12.10
C LEU A 247 7.81 24.66 -12.35
N ALA A 248 7.53 23.68 -11.50
CA ALA A 248 6.35 22.83 -11.61
C ALA A 248 5.04 23.64 -11.59
N ARG A 249 4.95 24.64 -10.69
CA ARG A 249 3.80 25.57 -10.63
C ARG A 249 3.70 26.48 -11.84
N TYR A 250 4.82 26.75 -12.52
CA TYR A 250 4.88 27.65 -13.67
C TYR A 250 4.71 26.94 -15.02
N PHE A 251 4.76 25.60 -15.08
CA PHE A 251 4.59 24.82 -16.31
C PHE A 251 3.38 25.18 -17.17
N PRO A 252 2.20 25.55 -16.64
CA PRO A 252 1.06 25.96 -17.46
C PRO A 252 1.31 27.22 -18.32
N ASN A 253 2.33 28.02 -17.97
CA ASN A 253 2.66 29.28 -18.65
C ASN A 253 3.78 29.12 -19.69
N LEU A 254 4.33 27.92 -19.87
CA LEU A 254 5.50 27.69 -20.73
C LEU A 254 5.11 26.99 -22.05
N SER A 255 5.74 27.41 -23.15
CA SER A 255 5.76 26.61 -24.39
C SER A 255 6.55 25.32 -24.19
N ALA A 256 6.49 24.41 -25.17
CA ALA A 256 7.25 23.16 -25.11
C ALA A 256 8.77 23.42 -25.08
N GLU A 257 9.24 24.35 -25.91
CA GLU A 257 10.66 24.75 -26.01
C GLU A 257 11.12 25.42 -24.71
N ALA A 258 10.37 26.42 -24.23
CA ALA A 258 10.68 27.12 -23.00
C ALA A 258 10.67 26.17 -21.79
N ARG A 259 9.81 25.15 -21.80
CA ARG A 259 9.79 24.11 -20.75
C ARG A 259 11.10 23.32 -20.72
N LEU A 260 11.62 22.91 -21.88
CA LEU A 260 12.89 22.16 -21.93
C LEU A 260 14.06 23.02 -21.43
N GLU A 261 14.11 24.28 -21.86
CA GLU A 261 15.14 25.24 -21.43
C GLU A 261 15.10 25.48 -19.91
N GLN A 262 13.90 25.72 -19.36
CA GLN A 262 13.72 25.97 -17.93
C GLN A 262 14.02 24.73 -17.08
N VAL A 263 13.68 23.53 -17.57
CA VAL A 263 14.08 22.28 -16.90
C VAL A 263 15.61 22.17 -16.89
N SER A 264 16.28 22.41 -18.01
CA SER A 264 17.74 22.35 -18.10
C SER A 264 18.41 23.31 -17.12
N GLU A 265 18.00 24.58 -17.09
CA GLU A 265 18.57 25.58 -16.17
C GLU A 265 18.30 25.23 -14.70
N CYS A 266 17.11 24.69 -14.38
CA CYS A 266 16.78 24.26 -13.03
C CYS A 266 17.70 23.12 -12.55
N TYR A 267 18.04 22.16 -13.41
CA TYR A 267 19.00 21.09 -13.11
C TYR A 267 20.43 21.61 -12.99
N ALA A 268 20.85 22.52 -13.86
CA ALA A 268 22.16 23.17 -13.77
C ALA A 268 22.30 23.96 -12.45
N ARG A 269 21.24 24.62 -11.98
CA ARG A 269 21.25 25.32 -10.68
C ARG A 269 21.29 24.35 -9.50
N LEU A 270 20.60 23.21 -9.58
CA LEU A 270 20.69 22.16 -8.56
C LEU A 270 22.12 21.61 -8.47
N ASP A 271 22.76 21.36 -9.60
CA ASP A 271 24.18 20.94 -9.65
C ASP A 271 25.11 21.97 -8.99
N ARG A 272 24.94 23.26 -9.33
CA ARG A 272 25.69 24.35 -8.69
C ARG A 272 25.47 24.41 -7.18
N LEU A 273 24.25 24.12 -6.69
CA LEU A 273 23.98 24.05 -5.26
C LEU A 273 24.73 22.90 -4.59
N PHE A 274 24.73 21.70 -5.17
CA PHE A 274 25.56 20.60 -4.67
C PHE A 274 27.04 20.97 -4.65
N GLY A 275 27.55 21.58 -5.73
CA GLY A 275 28.94 22.05 -5.81
C GLY A 275 29.28 23.03 -4.70
N ALA A 276 28.47 24.07 -4.52
CA ALA A 276 28.68 25.08 -3.50
C ALA A 276 28.64 24.49 -2.08
N ILE A 277 27.71 23.57 -1.78
CA ILE A 277 27.66 22.91 -0.47
C ILE A 277 28.90 22.02 -0.26
N PHE A 278 29.34 21.26 -1.28
CA PHE A 278 30.54 20.43 -1.18
C PHE A 278 31.80 21.26 -0.97
N GLU A 279 31.88 22.48 -1.52
CA GLU A 279 33.00 23.39 -1.28
C GLU A 279 33.07 23.90 0.16
N VAL A 280 31.92 24.25 0.76
CA VAL A 280 31.89 24.87 2.11
C VAL A 280 31.75 23.88 3.26
N VAL A 281 31.13 22.71 3.04
CA VAL A 281 30.96 21.65 4.06
C VAL A 281 31.90 20.46 3.82
N GLY A 282 32.18 20.13 2.56
CA GLY A 282 32.88 18.92 2.15
C GLY A 282 31.94 17.86 1.53
N PRO A 283 32.47 16.91 0.74
CA PRO A 283 31.69 15.86 0.08
C PRO A 283 31.11 14.83 1.09
N PRO A 284 30.21 13.94 0.66
CA PRO A 284 29.68 12.87 1.51
C PRO A 284 30.77 12.03 2.17
N SER A 285 30.60 11.74 3.45
CA SER A 285 31.58 11.01 4.27
C SER A 285 30.88 10.18 5.37
N ASP A 286 31.66 9.46 6.18
CA ASP A 286 31.13 8.71 7.32
C ASP A 286 30.58 9.62 8.44
N ASP A 287 31.01 10.89 8.48
CA ASP A 287 30.56 11.88 9.47
C ASP A 287 29.42 12.74 8.92
N VAL A 288 29.38 13.03 7.62
CA VAL A 288 28.36 13.88 6.97
C VAL A 288 27.68 13.13 5.82
N ALA A 289 26.39 12.86 5.97
CA ALA A 289 25.58 12.29 4.90
C ALA A 289 24.76 13.34 4.16
N TYR A 290 24.56 13.06 2.88
CA TYR A 290 23.71 13.83 1.98
C TYR A 290 22.54 12.97 1.55
N MET A 291 21.33 13.49 1.73
CA MET A 291 20.10 12.83 1.32
C MET A 291 19.35 13.72 0.32
N LEU A 292 19.12 13.23 -0.89
CA LEU A 292 18.26 13.90 -1.87
C LEU A 292 16.88 13.25 -1.83
N VAL A 293 15.81 14.05 -1.67
CA VAL A 293 14.43 13.57 -1.72
C VAL A 293 13.58 14.37 -2.69
N SER A 294 12.81 13.66 -3.50
CA SER A 294 11.81 14.24 -4.40
C SER A 294 10.46 13.64 -4.04
N PRO A 295 9.67 14.27 -3.16
CA PRO A 295 8.40 13.69 -2.72
C PRO A 295 7.39 13.46 -3.84
N GLY A 296 7.50 14.06 -5.02
CA GLY A 296 6.67 13.76 -6.19
C GLY A 296 5.16 14.00 -6.00
N GLU A 297 4.33 13.62 -6.97
CA GLU A 297 2.88 13.63 -6.79
C GLU A 297 2.36 12.43 -6.01
N ALA A 298 1.23 12.58 -5.29
CA ALA A 298 0.67 11.58 -4.38
C ALA A 298 0.43 10.19 -5.00
N SER A 299 0.33 10.12 -6.33
CA SER A 299 0.19 8.89 -7.13
C SER A 299 1.38 8.66 -8.07
N THR A 300 2.58 9.05 -7.64
CA THR A 300 3.83 8.85 -8.37
C THR A 300 4.90 8.25 -7.47
N LEU A 301 6.05 7.97 -8.07
CA LEU A 301 7.25 7.55 -7.39
C LEU A 301 8.28 8.67 -7.50
N GLY A 302 8.92 8.95 -6.38
CA GLY A 302 9.89 10.02 -6.21
C GLY A 302 11.26 9.47 -5.84
N PRO A 303 12.35 9.91 -6.49
CA PRO A 303 13.69 9.46 -6.11
C PRO A 303 14.06 9.83 -4.68
N VAL A 304 14.78 8.92 -4.03
CA VAL A 304 15.52 9.15 -2.80
C VAL A 304 16.94 8.63 -2.98
N ALA A 305 17.94 9.43 -2.63
CA ALA A 305 19.34 9.06 -2.72
C ALA A 305 20.07 9.39 -1.43
N ILE A 306 20.93 8.50 -0.96
CA ILE A 306 21.71 8.65 0.28
C ILE A 306 23.18 8.38 -0.04
N ALA A 307 24.05 9.33 0.27
CA ALA A 307 25.51 9.17 0.22
C ALA A 307 26.13 9.59 1.55
N GLY A 308 27.19 8.90 1.99
CA GLY A 308 27.77 9.06 3.34
C GLY A 308 27.23 8.03 4.33
N TRP A 309 27.64 8.09 5.60
CA TRP A 309 27.32 7.10 6.65
C TRP A 309 27.48 5.64 6.20
N GLN A 310 28.54 5.33 5.43
CA GLN A 310 28.81 4.00 4.86
C GLN A 310 27.81 3.49 3.80
N TYR A 311 26.82 4.28 3.37
CA TYR A 311 26.05 3.97 2.17
C TYR A 311 26.98 4.01 0.96
N ALA A 312 27.04 2.88 0.25
CA ALA A 312 27.81 2.73 -0.96
C ALA A 312 26.92 2.91 -2.20
N ALA A 313 27.55 3.13 -3.36
CA ALA A 313 26.88 3.12 -4.65
C ALA A 313 26.02 1.85 -4.80
N GLY A 314 24.72 2.00 -5.06
CA GLY A 314 23.80 0.88 -4.95
C GLY A 314 22.31 1.23 -4.95
N MET A 315 21.48 0.23 -4.68
CA MET A 315 20.03 0.40 -4.55
C MET A 315 19.61 0.48 -3.08
N LEU A 316 18.64 1.33 -2.77
CA LEU A 316 17.99 1.32 -1.46
C LEU A 316 16.95 0.20 -1.38
N SER A 317 16.80 -0.38 -0.19
CA SER A 317 15.78 -1.37 0.13
C SER A 317 15.31 -1.17 1.57
N SER A 318 14.08 -1.57 1.90
CA SER A 318 13.57 -1.52 3.26
C SER A 318 12.67 -2.72 3.57
N ASP A 319 12.54 -3.05 4.86
CA ASP A 319 11.61 -4.10 5.31
C ASP A 319 10.12 -3.72 5.12
N THR A 320 9.83 -2.43 4.90
CA THR A 320 8.49 -1.93 4.59
C THR A 320 8.02 -2.40 3.22
N THR A 321 8.89 -2.31 2.21
CA THR A 321 8.55 -2.67 0.83
C THR A 321 8.98 -4.07 0.45
N ARG A 322 10.08 -4.56 1.03
CA ARG A 322 10.74 -5.85 0.72
C ARG A 322 11.10 -6.00 -0.75
N ARG A 323 11.43 -4.88 -1.40
CA ARG A 323 11.74 -4.81 -2.83
C ARG A 323 12.98 -3.96 -3.02
N GLU A 324 13.97 -4.52 -3.69
CA GLU A 324 15.18 -3.78 -4.08
C GLU A 324 14.79 -2.61 -4.99
N GLY A 325 15.38 -1.44 -4.72
CA GLY A 325 15.13 -0.22 -5.46
C GLY A 325 13.85 0.52 -5.08
N LEU A 326 12.90 -0.09 -4.36
CA LEU A 326 11.64 0.54 -3.97
C LEU A 326 11.57 0.69 -2.45
N VAL A 327 11.31 1.88 -1.95
CA VAL A 327 11.15 2.17 -0.51
C VAL A 327 9.84 2.90 -0.25
N ALA A 328 9.43 3.03 1.02
CA ALA A 328 8.28 3.84 1.39
C ALA A 328 8.73 5.24 1.81
N ASN A 329 7.92 6.27 1.57
CA ASN A 329 8.16 7.58 2.18
C ASN A 329 8.22 7.52 3.72
N LEU A 330 7.51 6.57 4.33
CA LEU A 330 7.51 6.36 5.79
C LEU A 330 8.89 5.94 6.33
N ASP A 331 9.73 5.34 5.49
CA ASP A 331 11.06 4.84 5.88
C ASP A 331 12.06 5.97 6.14
N PHE A 332 11.76 7.19 5.66
CA PHE A 332 12.69 8.32 5.69
C PHE A 332 13.09 8.73 7.12
N ALA A 333 12.12 9.00 8.01
CA ALA A 333 12.42 9.41 9.38
C ALA A 333 13.23 8.36 10.14
N ALA A 334 12.90 7.07 9.99
CA ALA A 334 13.61 5.96 10.63
C ALA A 334 15.06 5.90 10.14
N THR A 335 15.26 6.03 8.84
CA THR A 335 16.60 6.03 8.21
C THR A 335 17.46 7.18 8.70
N LEU A 336 16.88 8.39 8.76
CA LEU A 336 17.60 9.59 9.21
C LEU A 336 17.99 9.48 10.69
N LEU A 337 17.06 9.09 11.55
CA LEU A 337 17.30 8.98 12.99
C LEU A 337 18.28 7.85 13.33
N GLU A 338 18.19 6.70 12.67
CA GLU A 338 19.17 5.63 12.83
C GLU A 338 20.57 6.06 12.35
N GLY A 339 20.65 6.72 11.19
CA GLY A 339 21.90 7.26 10.66
C GLY A 339 22.59 8.22 11.62
N LEU A 340 21.81 9.08 12.28
CA LEU A 340 22.26 10.02 13.31
C LEU A 340 22.52 9.37 14.69
N GLY A 341 22.12 8.11 14.90
CA GLY A 341 22.25 7.42 16.18
C GLY A 341 21.30 7.95 17.26
N VAL A 342 20.13 8.46 16.85
CA VAL A 342 19.16 9.13 17.72
C VAL A 342 17.91 8.26 17.87
N PRO A 343 17.43 7.98 19.10
CA PRO A 343 16.20 7.21 19.30
C PRO A 343 14.97 8.03 18.89
N GLU A 344 13.96 7.34 18.34
CA GLU A 344 12.68 7.97 17.96
C GLU A 344 11.91 8.47 19.19
N ALA A 345 11.44 9.72 19.18
CA ALA A 345 10.63 10.30 20.25
C ALA A 345 9.25 9.60 20.41
N TRP A 346 8.74 9.01 19.33
CA TRP A 346 7.55 8.17 19.30
C TRP A 346 7.57 7.21 18.10
N PRO A 347 6.74 6.14 18.08
CA PRO A 347 6.84 5.10 17.06
C PRO A 347 6.60 5.60 15.62
N ASN A 348 7.54 5.23 14.74
CA ASN A 348 7.43 5.33 13.28
C ASN A 348 6.74 4.08 12.65
N ASP A 349 5.96 4.26 11.59
CA ASP A 349 5.36 3.14 10.84
C ASP A 349 6.30 2.50 9.80
N GLY A 350 7.31 3.26 9.35
CA GLY A 350 8.33 2.85 8.40
C GLY A 350 9.46 2.02 9.02
N SER A 351 10.43 1.64 8.21
CA SER A 351 11.61 0.88 8.62
C SER A 351 12.85 1.50 7.98
N PRO A 352 14.00 1.55 8.67
CA PRO A 352 15.20 2.13 8.09
C PRO A 352 15.59 1.50 6.75
N MET A 353 16.03 2.33 5.82
CA MET A 353 16.51 1.89 4.51
C MET A 353 17.95 1.37 4.63
N ILE A 354 18.28 0.34 3.86
CA ILE A 354 19.63 -0.19 3.72
C ILE A 354 20.14 0.00 2.29
N GLY A 355 21.45 0.23 2.15
CA GLY A 355 22.12 0.28 0.85
C GLY A 355 22.57 -1.10 0.39
N LEU A 356 22.07 -1.55 -0.76
CA LEU A 356 22.50 -2.76 -1.45
C LEU A 356 23.52 -2.38 -2.51
N ARG A 357 24.77 -2.83 -2.36
CA ARG A 357 25.86 -2.48 -3.28
C ARG A 357 25.51 -2.82 -4.73
N ALA A 358 25.84 -1.90 -5.62
CA ALA A 358 25.71 -2.10 -7.06
C ALA A 358 26.60 -3.26 -7.54
N ARG A 359 26.14 -3.98 -8.55
CA ARG A 359 26.97 -4.95 -9.29
C ARG A 359 27.93 -4.20 -10.20
N ASP A 360 29.06 -4.83 -10.54
CA ASP A 360 30.04 -4.23 -11.46
C ASP A 360 29.39 -3.83 -12.80
N GLY A 361 29.54 -2.55 -13.18
CA GLY A 361 28.97 -1.99 -14.41
C GLY A 361 27.45 -1.75 -14.38
N GLN A 362 26.80 -1.86 -13.21
CA GLN A 362 25.37 -1.63 -13.08
C GLN A 362 25.00 -0.14 -13.14
N ASP A 363 24.10 0.20 -14.05
CA ASP A 363 23.50 1.53 -14.17
C ASP A 363 22.27 1.65 -13.24
N VAL A 364 22.53 1.88 -11.95
CA VAL A 364 21.48 1.91 -10.92
C VAL A 364 20.44 3.00 -11.21
N ALA A 365 20.86 4.21 -11.57
CA ALA A 365 19.95 5.32 -11.84
C ALA A 365 19.06 5.04 -13.06
N GLY A 366 19.60 4.43 -14.11
CA GLY A 366 18.84 3.99 -15.29
C GLY A 366 17.83 2.90 -14.97
N GLU A 367 18.26 1.83 -14.28
CA GLU A 367 17.37 0.72 -13.88
C GLU A 367 16.19 1.22 -13.02
N LEU A 368 16.44 2.14 -12.09
CA LEU A 368 15.40 2.72 -11.25
C LEU A 368 14.48 3.68 -12.00
N ALA A 369 15.01 4.43 -12.98
CA ALA A 369 14.19 5.28 -13.84
C ALA A 369 13.21 4.44 -14.68
N ASP A 370 13.68 3.32 -15.24
CA ASP A 370 12.83 2.41 -16.02
C ASP A 370 11.81 1.68 -15.12
N MET A 371 12.22 1.28 -13.90
CA MET A 371 11.33 0.72 -12.90
C MET A 371 10.21 1.71 -12.52
N ALA A 372 10.55 2.99 -12.30
CA ALA A 372 9.57 4.02 -11.97
C ALA A 372 8.57 4.25 -13.10
N GLU A 373 9.04 4.30 -14.36
CA GLU A 373 8.20 4.46 -15.55
C GLU A 373 7.25 3.27 -15.75
N SER A 374 7.76 2.04 -15.60
CA SER A 374 6.95 0.82 -15.74
C SER A 374 5.84 0.78 -14.68
N LEU A 375 6.17 1.08 -13.41
CA LEU A 375 5.18 1.16 -12.34
C LEU A 375 4.15 2.28 -12.57
N GLN A 376 4.58 3.44 -13.06
CA GLN A 376 3.70 4.57 -13.35
C GLN A 376 2.74 4.25 -14.50
N THR A 377 3.24 3.61 -15.55
CA THR A 377 2.45 3.15 -16.70
C THR A 377 1.42 2.09 -16.28
N ALA A 378 1.80 1.16 -15.40
CA ALA A 378 0.87 0.19 -14.84
C ALA A 378 -0.22 0.88 -13.99
N ALA A 379 0.15 1.86 -13.17
CA ALA A 379 -0.82 2.61 -12.35
C ALA A 379 -1.82 3.41 -13.18
N SER A 380 -1.36 4.12 -14.22
CA SER A 380 -2.23 4.89 -15.11
C SER A 380 -3.13 4.00 -15.98
N SER A 381 -2.63 2.81 -16.36
CA SER A 381 -3.40 1.83 -17.15
C SER A 381 -4.47 1.11 -16.34
N ARG A 382 -4.34 1.06 -15.00
CA ARG A 382 -5.22 0.28 -14.12
C ARG A 382 -6.68 0.69 -14.24
N VAL A 383 -7.00 1.98 -14.12
CA VAL A 383 -8.40 2.45 -14.08
C VAL A 383 -9.12 2.17 -15.41
N PRO A 384 -8.59 2.54 -16.59
CA PRO A 384 -9.26 2.27 -17.86
C PRO A 384 -9.41 0.77 -18.17
N VAL A 385 -8.36 -0.02 -17.92
CA VAL A 385 -8.37 -1.46 -18.22
C VAL A 385 -9.33 -2.20 -17.29
N LEU A 386 -9.25 -1.97 -15.97
CA LEU A 386 -10.14 -2.63 -15.02
C LEU A 386 -11.59 -2.14 -15.20
N GLY A 387 -11.82 -0.87 -15.49
CA GLY A 387 -13.15 -0.35 -15.80
C GLY A 387 -13.78 -1.06 -17.01
N THR A 388 -12.99 -1.30 -18.06
CA THR A 388 -13.44 -2.04 -19.26
C THR A 388 -13.73 -3.51 -18.94
N PHE A 389 -12.83 -4.17 -18.19
CA PHE A 389 -13.04 -5.54 -17.70
C PHE A 389 -14.34 -5.66 -16.88
N ILE A 390 -14.51 -4.79 -15.89
CA ILE A 390 -15.70 -4.73 -15.03
C ILE A 390 -16.96 -4.50 -15.86
N GLY A 391 -16.91 -3.56 -16.82
CA GLY A 391 -18.01 -3.32 -17.75
C GLY A 391 -18.41 -4.58 -18.52
N MET A 392 -17.43 -5.32 -19.06
CA MET A 392 -17.69 -6.58 -19.77
C MET A 392 -18.30 -7.65 -18.85
N VAL A 393 -17.84 -7.78 -17.60
CA VAL A 393 -18.42 -8.71 -16.62
C VAL A 393 -19.89 -8.38 -16.39
N VAL A 394 -20.23 -7.11 -16.18
CA VAL A 394 -21.61 -6.67 -15.97
C VAL A 394 -22.48 -6.99 -17.20
N VAL A 395 -22.00 -6.71 -18.41
CA VAL A 395 -22.70 -7.04 -19.66
C VAL A 395 -22.90 -8.55 -19.78
N ALA A 396 -21.89 -9.36 -19.48
CA ALA A 396 -21.99 -10.82 -19.54
C ALA A 396 -23.04 -11.37 -18.57
N VAL A 397 -23.07 -10.88 -17.33
CA VAL A 397 -24.05 -11.28 -16.32
C VAL A 397 -25.47 -10.96 -16.76
N PHE A 398 -25.72 -9.73 -17.24
CA PHE A 398 -27.04 -9.33 -17.71
C PHE A 398 -27.43 -9.99 -19.03
N ALA A 399 -26.48 -10.33 -19.91
CA ALA A 399 -26.75 -11.11 -21.11
C ALA A 399 -27.25 -12.51 -20.76
N VAL A 400 -26.60 -13.20 -19.80
CA VAL A 400 -27.08 -14.50 -19.31
C VAL A 400 -28.46 -14.37 -18.68
N LEU A 401 -28.67 -13.33 -17.87
CA LEU A 401 -29.98 -13.07 -17.26
C LEU A 401 -31.07 -12.85 -18.31
N ALA A 402 -30.82 -12.02 -19.32
CA ALA A 402 -31.76 -11.76 -20.41
C ALA A 402 -32.10 -13.05 -21.17
N VAL A 403 -31.11 -13.85 -21.53
CA VAL A 403 -31.32 -15.15 -22.18
C VAL A 403 -32.10 -16.12 -21.28
N ALA A 404 -31.86 -16.12 -19.97
CA ALA A 404 -32.61 -16.93 -19.01
C ALA A 404 -34.07 -16.49 -18.86
N LEU A 405 -34.34 -15.19 -18.88
CA LEU A 405 -35.70 -14.63 -18.80
C LEU A 405 -36.50 -14.87 -20.08
N LEU A 406 -35.86 -14.80 -21.25
CA LEU A 406 -36.47 -15.05 -22.56
C LEU A 406 -36.63 -16.55 -22.88
N GLY A 407 -35.88 -17.41 -22.19
CA GLY A 407 -36.00 -18.86 -22.26
C GLY A 407 -35.72 -19.45 -23.66
N ALA A 408 -36.41 -20.56 -23.96
CA ALA A 408 -36.21 -21.34 -25.19
C ALA A 408 -36.43 -20.52 -26.48
N SER A 409 -37.26 -19.48 -26.44
CA SER A 409 -37.60 -18.61 -27.58
C SER A 409 -36.45 -17.71 -28.07
N THR A 410 -35.34 -17.63 -27.34
CA THR A 410 -34.20 -16.77 -27.73
C THR A 410 -33.50 -17.30 -29.00
N PRO A 411 -32.87 -16.48 -29.87
CA PRO A 411 -32.12 -16.99 -31.01
C PRO A 411 -30.89 -17.84 -30.62
N ALA A 412 -30.53 -18.86 -31.42
CA ALA A 412 -29.33 -19.70 -31.20
C ALA A 412 -28.03 -18.88 -31.22
N LEU A 413 -27.94 -17.91 -32.14
CA LEU A 413 -26.82 -16.99 -32.22
C LEU A 413 -26.61 -16.21 -30.92
N LEU A 414 -27.69 -15.72 -30.30
CA LEU A 414 -27.61 -14.91 -29.08
C LEU A 414 -27.18 -15.75 -27.86
N VAL A 415 -27.64 -17.01 -27.78
CA VAL A 415 -27.15 -17.95 -26.75
C VAL A 415 -25.67 -18.26 -26.97
N GLY A 416 -25.25 -18.54 -28.21
CA GLY A 416 -23.85 -18.76 -28.55
C GLY A 416 -22.95 -17.55 -28.19
N ALA A 417 -23.39 -16.34 -28.54
CA ALA A 417 -22.70 -15.10 -28.20
C ALA A 417 -22.60 -14.90 -26.68
N THR A 418 -23.65 -15.22 -25.93
CA THR A 418 -23.66 -15.13 -24.46
C THR A 418 -22.70 -16.14 -23.83
N ARG A 419 -22.64 -17.38 -24.34
CA ARG A 419 -21.64 -18.39 -23.91
C ARG A 419 -20.23 -17.90 -24.15
N PHE A 420 -19.99 -17.38 -25.35
CA PHE A 420 -18.68 -16.86 -25.74
C PHE A 420 -18.24 -15.71 -24.83
N LEU A 421 -19.14 -14.75 -24.60
CA LEU A 421 -18.88 -13.60 -23.75
C LEU A 421 -18.62 -14.02 -22.29
N LEU A 422 -19.43 -14.94 -21.75
CA LEU A 422 -19.26 -15.43 -20.38
C LEU A 422 -17.89 -16.07 -20.15
N LEU A 423 -17.45 -16.93 -21.08
CA LEU A 423 -16.13 -17.55 -21.00
C LEU A 423 -15.00 -16.54 -21.25
N ALA A 424 -15.22 -15.57 -22.15
CA ALA A 424 -14.25 -14.52 -22.43
C ALA A 424 -13.99 -13.67 -21.18
N VAL A 425 -15.02 -13.26 -20.43
CA VAL A 425 -14.84 -12.50 -19.18
C VAL A 425 -14.27 -13.35 -18.06
N ALA A 426 -14.62 -14.63 -17.98
CA ALA A 426 -14.12 -15.54 -16.96
C ALA A 426 -12.60 -15.73 -17.03
N VAL A 427 -12.00 -15.65 -18.24
CA VAL A 427 -10.56 -15.88 -18.44
C VAL A 427 -9.70 -14.64 -18.19
N GLN A 428 -10.30 -13.44 -18.14
CA GLN A 428 -9.54 -12.19 -18.02
C GLN A 428 -8.69 -12.07 -16.75
N PRO A 429 -9.11 -12.56 -15.57
CA PRO A 429 -8.25 -12.55 -14.38
C PRO A 429 -6.93 -13.30 -14.58
N LEU A 430 -6.97 -14.44 -15.29
CA LEU A 430 -5.78 -15.20 -15.65
C LEU A 430 -4.91 -14.42 -16.65
N LEU A 431 -5.49 -13.86 -17.71
CA LEU A 431 -4.74 -13.09 -18.71
C LEU A 431 -4.08 -11.84 -18.09
N LEU A 432 -4.80 -11.12 -17.23
CA LEU A 432 -4.29 -9.95 -16.52
C LEU A 432 -3.13 -10.30 -15.57
N LEU A 433 -3.15 -11.48 -14.96
CA LEU A 433 -2.02 -11.98 -14.16
C LEU A 433 -0.82 -12.34 -15.04
N LEU A 434 -1.04 -12.93 -16.22
CA LEU A 434 0.02 -13.39 -17.12
C LEU A 434 0.58 -12.29 -18.04
N ALA A 435 -0.10 -11.14 -18.17
CA ALA A 435 0.32 -10.03 -19.03
C ALA A 435 1.78 -9.59 -18.83
N PRO A 436 2.34 -9.52 -17.60
CA PRO A 436 3.74 -9.18 -17.39
C PRO A 436 4.74 -10.16 -18.03
N ILE A 437 4.38 -11.44 -18.19
CA ILE A 437 5.23 -12.44 -18.86
C ILE A 437 5.47 -12.06 -20.32
N PHE A 438 4.44 -11.49 -20.97
CA PHE A 438 4.47 -11.07 -22.37
C PHE A 438 4.95 -9.62 -22.54
N ARG A 439 5.37 -8.95 -21.46
CA ARG A 439 5.79 -7.54 -21.45
C ARG A 439 4.75 -6.62 -22.10
N VAL A 440 3.47 -6.89 -21.83
CA VAL A 440 2.36 -6.09 -22.35
C VAL A 440 2.21 -4.85 -21.49
N GLU A 441 2.56 -3.69 -22.06
CA GLU A 441 2.56 -2.41 -21.35
C GLU A 441 1.65 -1.37 -22.03
N GLY A 442 1.03 -0.52 -21.21
CA GLY A 442 0.12 0.53 -21.67
C GLY A 442 -1.31 0.05 -21.92
N ILE A 443 -2.23 1.02 -22.01
CA ILE A 443 -3.68 0.77 -22.09
C ILE A 443 -4.05 -0.01 -23.35
N GLY A 444 -3.59 0.46 -24.53
CA GLY A 444 -3.97 -0.12 -25.82
C GLY A 444 -3.49 -1.56 -26.00
N ALA A 445 -2.22 -1.82 -25.70
CA ALA A 445 -1.64 -3.17 -25.80
C ALA A 445 -2.31 -4.13 -24.82
N THR A 446 -2.59 -3.69 -23.59
CA THR A 446 -3.26 -4.51 -22.59
C THR A 446 -4.70 -4.86 -22.99
N LEU A 447 -5.48 -3.88 -23.47
CA LEU A 447 -6.84 -4.13 -23.94
C LEU A 447 -6.85 -5.08 -25.15
N PHE A 448 -5.93 -4.89 -26.10
CA PHE A 448 -5.78 -5.77 -27.25
C PHE A 448 -5.41 -7.20 -26.83
N PHE A 449 -4.44 -7.36 -25.93
CA PHE A 449 -4.01 -8.65 -25.40
C PHE A 449 -5.16 -9.40 -24.72
N ILE A 450 -5.92 -8.72 -23.86
CA ILE A 450 -7.07 -9.32 -23.17
C ILE A 450 -8.19 -9.65 -24.16
N ALA A 451 -8.50 -8.77 -25.11
CA ALA A 451 -9.56 -9.01 -26.09
C ALA A 451 -9.25 -10.23 -26.98
N ILE A 452 -8.05 -10.29 -27.57
CA ILE A 452 -7.66 -11.40 -28.46
C ILE A 452 -7.46 -12.69 -27.66
N GLY A 453 -6.76 -12.63 -26.52
CA GLY A 453 -6.54 -13.78 -25.66
C GLY A 453 -7.84 -14.39 -25.16
N SER A 454 -8.78 -13.55 -24.71
CA SER A 454 -10.08 -14.02 -24.23
C SER A 454 -10.95 -14.58 -25.34
N ALA A 455 -10.93 -13.97 -26.53
CA ALA A 455 -11.64 -14.47 -27.70
C ALA A 455 -11.09 -15.83 -28.15
N ALA A 456 -9.78 -15.97 -28.24
CA ALA A 456 -9.12 -17.21 -28.66
C ALA A 456 -9.41 -18.36 -27.69
N ILE A 457 -9.23 -18.14 -26.39
CA ILE A 457 -9.49 -19.17 -25.37
C ILE A 457 -10.97 -19.53 -25.31
N SER A 458 -11.87 -18.54 -25.34
CA SER A 458 -13.31 -18.78 -25.35
C SER A 458 -13.74 -19.62 -26.57
N ALA A 459 -13.27 -19.27 -27.77
CA ALA A 459 -13.55 -20.03 -29.00
C ALA A 459 -12.97 -21.45 -28.95
N ALA A 460 -11.78 -21.64 -28.37
CA ALA A 460 -11.18 -22.96 -28.18
C ALA A 460 -11.99 -23.82 -27.20
N LEU A 461 -12.40 -23.26 -26.06
CA LEU A 461 -13.19 -23.97 -25.04
C LEU A 461 -14.58 -24.34 -25.54
N LEU A 462 -15.25 -23.48 -26.30
CA LEU A 462 -16.55 -23.79 -26.90
C LEU A 462 -16.47 -24.92 -27.93
N ARG A 463 -15.32 -25.09 -28.60
CA ARG A 463 -15.09 -26.22 -29.51
C ARG A 463 -14.72 -27.51 -28.76
N ALA A 464 -13.91 -27.39 -27.72
CA ALA A 464 -13.39 -28.54 -26.98
C ALA A 464 -14.39 -29.13 -25.97
N PHE A 465 -15.26 -28.30 -25.38
CA PHE A 465 -16.16 -28.70 -24.31
C PHE A 465 -17.59 -28.23 -24.56
N PRO A 466 -18.59 -29.14 -24.51
CA PRO A 466 -19.98 -28.78 -24.76
C PRO A 466 -20.65 -28.07 -23.57
N SER A 467 -20.06 -28.10 -22.37
CA SER A 467 -20.63 -27.48 -21.16
C SER A 467 -19.90 -26.20 -20.80
N CYS A 468 -20.64 -25.10 -20.76
CA CYS A 468 -20.17 -23.79 -20.35
C CYS A 468 -19.80 -23.78 -18.85
N MET A 469 -20.58 -24.45 -17.99
CA MET A 469 -20.27 -24.59 -16.57
C MET A 469 -18.91 -25.29 -16.34
N ARG A 470 -18.63 -26.37 -17.08
CA ARG A 470 -17.35 -27.08 -16.96
C ARG A 470 -16.19 -26.24 -17.47
N SER A 471 -16.38 -25.53 -18.58
CA SER A 471 -15.37 -24.61 -19.12
C SER A 471 -15.06 -23.47 -18.15
N SER A 472 -16.06 -22.84 -17.54
CA SER A 472 -15.85 -21.79 -16.53
C SER A 472 -15.15 -22.33 -15.27
N ALA A 473 -15.50 -23.54 -14.83
CA ALA A 473 -14.81 -24.19 -13.71
C ALA A 473 -13.35 -24.56 -14.05
N GLY A 474 -13.07 -24.94 -15.31
CA GLY A 474 -11.71 -25.15 -15.80
C GLY A 474 -10.89 -23.87 -15.85
N ILE A 475 -11.49 -22.75 -16.27
CA ILE A 475 -10.87 -21.43 -16.20
C ILE A 475 -10.58 -21.04 -14.73
N ALA A 476 -11.53 -21.28 -13.83
CA ALA A 476 -11.33 -21.06 -12.39
C ALA A 476 -10.15 -21.88 -11.86
N PHE A 477 -10.06 -23.16 -12.24
CA PHE A 477 -8.92 -24.00 -11.86
C PHE A 477 -7.58 -23.42 -12.34
N ALA A 478 -7.49 -23.06 -13.63
CA ALA A 478 -6.28 -22.46 -14.21
C ALA A 478 -5.90 -21.14 -13.53
N THR A 479 -6.90 -20.29 -13.24
CA THR A 479 -6.71 -19.01 -12.53
C THR A 479 -6.21 -19.24 -11.11
N GLY A 480 -6.83 -20.15 -10.35
CA GLY A 480 -6.43 -20.46 -8.99
C GLY A 480 -5.02 -21.04 -8.91
N VAL A 481 -4.66 -21.94 -9.83
CA VAL A 481 -3.31 -22.51 -9.93
C VAL A 481 -2.28 -21.45 -10.28
N ALA A 482 -2.56 -20.58 -11.26
CA ALA A 482 -1.62 -19.52 -11.66
C ALA A 482 -1.35 -18.53 -10.51
N ILE A 483 -2.39 -18.09 -9.80
CA ILE A 483 -2.23 -17.20 -8.64
C ILE A 483 -1.44 -17.89 -7.52
N LEU A 484 -1.74 -19.17 -7.23
CA LEU A 484 -1.06 -19.91 -6.18
C LEU A 484 0.42 -20.17 -6.53
N ALA A 485 0.70 -20.53 -7.78
CA ALA A 485 2.07 -20.75 -8.27
C ALA A 485 2.88 -19.45 -8.18
N ASP A 486 2.32 -18.33 -8.65
CA ASP A 486 2.98 -17.02 -8.54
C ASP A 486 3.26 -16.66 -7.07
N ALA A 487 2.28 -16.81 -6.18
CA ALA A 487 2.45 -16.52 -4.76
C ALA A 487 3.54 -17.38 -4.09
N LEU A 488 3.61 -18.67 -4.42
CA LEU A 488 4.65 -19.58 -3.92
C LEU A 488 6.03 -19.29 -4.52
N SER A 489 6.09 -18.72 -5.72
CA SER A 489 7.32 -18.28 -6.40
C SER A 489 7.76 -16.86 -6.03
N GLY A 490 7.11 -16.21 -5.06
CA GLY A 490 7.49 -14.88 -4.56
C GLY A 490 6.63 -13.71 -5.07
N GLY A 491 5.59 -13.97 -5.85
CA GLY A 491 4.57 -12.98 -6.22
C GLY A 491 5.00 -11.95 -7.26
N ALA A 492 5.94 -12.31 -8.14
CA ALA A 492 6.47 -11.38 -9.14
C ALA A 492 5.38 -10.88 -10.10
N LEU A 493 4.49 -11.76 -10.57
CA LEU A 493 3.40 -11.40 -11.46
C LEU A 493 2.32 -10.60 -10.71
N ALA A 494 1.95 -11.02 -9.49
CA ALA A 494 1.01 -10.28 -8.66
C ALA A 494 1.51 -8.88 -8.30
N SER A 495 2.82 -8.63 -8.22
CA SER A 495 3.38 -7.32 -7.89
C SER A 495 3.43 -6.33 -9.07
N THR A 496 3.28 -6.83 -10.30
CA THR A 496 3.38 -6.07 -11.56
C THR A 496 2.10 -6.11 -12.40
N SER A 497 1.17 -7.02 -12.08
CA SER A 497 -0.13 -7.12 -12.74
C SER A 497 -1.08 -5.98 -12.36
N LEU A 498 -1.96 -5.61 -13.30
CA LEU A 498 -3.03 -4.64 -13.06
C LEU A 498 -4.10 -5.13 -12.06
N LEU A 499 -4.23 -6.44 -11.82
CA LEU A 499 -5.05 -7.00 -10.73
C LEU A 499 -4.28 -7.09 -9.40
N GLY A 500 -2.97 -6.90 -9.45
CA GLY A 500 -2.07 -6.89 -8.32
C GLY A 500 -2.26 -5.74 -7.33
N HIS A 501 -1.38 -5.66 -6.34
CA HIS A 501 -1.28 -4.47 -5.50
C HIS A 501 -0.43 -3.39 -6.19
N SER A 502 -0.77 -2.11 -6.01
CA SER A 502 0.02 -1.01 -6.56
C SER A 502 1.00 -0.47 -5.53
N ALA A 503 2.30 -0.59 -5.83
CA ALA A 503 3.39 0.00 -5.05
C ALA A 503 3.30 1.53 -4.96
N ILE A 504 2.87 2.17 -6.06
CA ILE A 504 2.66 3.62 -6.16
C ILE A 504 1.61 4.10 -5.17
N VAL A 505 0.49 3.39 -5.11
CA VAL A 505 -0.58 3.68 -4.16
C VAL A 505 -0.15 3.36 -2.72
N GLY A 506 0.95 2.65 -2.50
CA GLY A 506 1.49 2.43 -1.15
C GLY A 506 0.56 1.76 -0.15
N ALA A 507 -0.51 1.12 -0.64
CA ALA A 507 -1.44 0.40 0.22
C ALA A 507 -0.84 -0.93 0.67
N ARG A 508 -0.11 -1.61 -0.24
CA ARG A 508 0.67 -2.83 -0.02
C ARG A 508 1.81 -2.90 -1.03
N TYR A 509 2.98 -3.38 -0.60
CA TYR A 509 4.17 -3.51 -1.45
C TYR A 509 4.54 -4.96 -1.78
N TYR A 510 3.97 -5.92 -1.05
CA TYR A 510 4.17 -7.36 -1.21
C TYR A 510 2.88 -8.12 -0.83
N GLY A 511 2.87 -9.42 -1.12
CA GLY A 511 1.76 -10.32 -0.83
C GLY A 511 0.66 -10.30 -1.91
N ILE A 512 -0.52 -10.84 -1.58
CA ILE A 512 -1.64 -10.94 -2.52
C ILE A 512 -2.63 -9.80 -2.28
N GLY A 513 -2.86 -8.97 -3.30
CA GLY A 513 -3.86 -7.89 -3.31
C GLY A 513 -5.30 -8.41 -3.15
N ASN A 514 -6.26 -7.55 -2.79
CA ASN A 514 -7.63 -7.98 -2.49
C ASN A 514 -8.37 -8.52 -3.73
N GLU A 515 -8.04 -8.02 -4.91
CA GLU A 515 -8.58 -8.47 -6.19
C GLU A 515 -8.15 -9.92 -6.48
N LEU A 516 -6.84 -10.17 -6.48
CA LEU A 516 -6.26 -11.51 -6.69
C LEU A 516 -6.61 -12.48 -5.56
N MET A 517 -6.67 -12.02 -4.31
CA MET A 517 -7.08 -12.84 -3.17
C MET A 517 -8.51 -13.35 -3.36
N GLY A 518 -9.44 -12.47 -3.73
CA GLY A 518 -10.81 -12.89 -3.97
C GLY A 518 -10.93 -13.81 -5.19
N ALA A 519 -10.21 -13.49 -6.28
CA ALA A 519 -10.14 -14.36 -7.44
C ALA A 519 -9.61 -15.76 -7.08
N LEU A 520 -8.57 -15.87 -6.24
CA LEU A 520 -8.03 -17.14 -5.75
C LEU A 520 -9.05 -17.93 -4.92
N ILE A 521 -9.64 -17.30 -3.90
CA ILE A 521 -10.60 -17.96 -2.99
C ILE A 521 -11.81 -18.48 -3.78
N GLY A 522 -12.42 -17.62 -4.60
CA GLY A 522 -13.57 -18.00 -5.42
C GLY A 522 -13.23 -19.09 -6.42
N SER A 523 -12.05 -19.00 -7.06
CA SER A 523 -11.58 -19.97 -8.05
C SER A 523 -11.32 -21.35 -7.45
N VAL A 524 -10.58 -21.43 -6.34
CA VAL A 524 -10.24 -22.71 -5.68
C VAL A 524 -11.49 -23.38 -5.13
N ALA A 525 -12.39 -22.62 -4.50
CA ALA A 525 -13.62 -23.16 -3.92
C ALA A 525 -14.53 -23.81 -4.97
N ILE A 526 -14.74 -23.14 -6.12
CA ILE A 526 -15.64 -23.64 -7.17
C ILE A 526 -14.99 -24.74 -8.02
N SER A 527 -13.70 -24.61 -8.36
CA SER A 527 -13.01 -25.58 -9.22
C SER A 527 -12.82 -26.94 -8.55
N LEU A 528 -12.48 -26.97 -7.26
CA LEU A 528 -12.35 -28.22 -6.50
C LEU A 528 -13.69 -28.96 -6.37
N ALA A 529 -14.79 -28.22 -6.17
CA ALA A 529 -16.11 -28.82 -6.19
C ALA A 529 -16.51 -29.34 -7.58
N ALA A 530 -16.15 -28.63 -8.65
CA ALA A 530 -16.37 -29.10 -10.02
C ALA A 530 -15.59 -30.39 -10.31
N LEU A 531 -14.34 -30.49 -9.86
CA LEU A 531 -13.49 -31.67 -10.02
C LEU A 531 -14.04 -32.87 -9.25
N GLY A 532 -14.42 -32.69 -7.97
CA GLY A 532 -15.03 -33.76 -7.18
C GLY A 532 -16.35 -34.26 -7.77
N GLU A 533 -17.16 -33.34 -8.30
CA GLU A 533 -18.42 -33.66 -8.96
C GLU A 533 -18.22 -34.36 -10.31
N ALA A 534 -17.21 -33.97 -11.09
CA ALA A 534 -16.82 -34.68 -12.31
C ALA A 534 -16.30 -36.10 -12.01
N ALA A 535 -15.50 -36.26 -10.94
CA ALA A 535 -15.02 -37.56 -10.49
C ALA A 535 -16.16 -38.49 -10.05
N ARG A 536 -17.17 -37.95 -9.35
CA ARG A 536 -18.38 -38.69 -8.95
C ARG A 536 -19.15 -39.25 -10.15
N ARG A 537 -19.31 -38.45 -11.20
CA ARG A 537 -20.06 -38.85 -12.41
C ARG A 537 -19.24 -39.75 -13.36
N GLY A 538 -17.92 -39.82 -13.20
CA GLY A 538 -17.00 -40.58 -14.07
C GLY A 538 -16.84 -42.08 -13.75
N GLY A 539 -17.54 -42.63 -12.74
CA GLY A 539 -17.61 -44.08 -12.50
C GLY A 539 -16.33 -44.76 -11.98
N GLY A 540 -15.33 -44.01 -11.51
CA GLY A 540 -14.12 -44.58 -10.91
C GLY A 540 -14.37 -45.31 -9.57
N THR A 541 -13.50 -46.26 -9.22
CA THR A 541 -13.59 -47.15 -8.03
C THR A 541 -13.60 -46.44 -6.67
N ALA A 542 -13.29 -45.14 -6.61
CA ALA A 542 -13.46 -44.30 -5.43
C ALA A 542 -14.61 -43.30 -5.67
N SER A 543 -15.84 -43.72 -5.34
CA SER A 543 -17.02 -42.86 -5.46
C SER A 543 -17.07 -41.89 -4.28
N TYR A 544 -16.58 -40.66 -4.47
CA TYR A 544 -16.68 -39.60 -3.47
C TYR A 544 -18.09 -39.00 -3.49
N GLY A 545 -18.77 -39.01 -2.35
CA GLY A 545 -20.03 -38.30 -2.21
C GLY A 545 -19.85 -36.77 -2.16
N PRO A 546 -20.99 -36.03 -2.13
CA PRO A 546 -20.96 -34.58 -2.00
C PRO A 546 -20.29 -34.10 -0.70
N SER A 547 -20.37 -34.89 0.37
CA SER A 547 -19.81 -34.52 1.68
C SER A 547 -18.29 -34.65 1.70
N GLU A 548 -17.74 -35.69 1.06
CA GLU A 548 -16.31 -35.91 0.92
C GLU A 548 -15.68 -34.83 0.05
N THR A 549 -16.34 -34.48 -1.07
CA THR A 549 -15.91 -33.35 -1.92
C THR A 549 -15.85 -32.05 -1.12
N LEU A 550 -16.90 -31.73 -0.35
CA LEU A 550 -16.92 -30.53 0.49
C LEU A 550 -15.89 -30.57 1.63
N ALA A 551 -15.56 -31.75 2.16
CA ALA A 551 -14.50 -31.91 3.15
C ALA A 551 -13.13 -31.60 2.54
N VAL A 552 -12.85 -32.08 1.33
CA VAL A 552 -11.62 -31.74 0.59
C VAL A 552 -11.55 -30.24 0.34
N VAL A 553 -12.64 -29.62 -0.13
CA VAL A 553 -12.70 -28.16 -0.31
C VAL A 553 -12.43 -27.45 1.02
N ALA A 554 -13.04 -27.88 2.12
CA ALA A 554 -12.83 -27.27 3.44
C ALA A 554 -11.36 -27.31 3.87
N ILE A 555 -10.70 -28.47 3.70
CA ILE A 555 -9.29 -28.66 4.05
C ILE A 555 -8.39 -27.77 3.19
N VAL A 556 -8.59 -27.79 1.86
CA VAL A 556 -7.77 -26.96 0.95
C VAL A 556 -7.99 -25.48 1.23
N MET A 557 -9.22 -25.04 1.51
CA MET A 557 -9.48 -23.65 1.92
C MET A 557 -8.83 -23.29 3.25
N GLY A 558 -8.71 -24.23 4.20
CA GLY A 558 -7.93 -24.06 5.41
C GLY A 558 -6.43 -23.88 5.14
N VAL A 559 -5.87 -24.62 4.18
CA VAL A 559 -4.47 -24.42 3.72
C VAL A 559 -4.31 -23.06 3.04
N ILE A 560 -5.23 -22.69 2.13
CA ILE A 560 -5.23 -21.37 1.48
C ILE A 560 -5.33 -20.25 2.50
N SER A 561 -6.10 -20.42 3.57
CA SER A 561 -6.15 -19.46 4.70
C SER A 561 -4.77 -19.24 5.32
N ILE A 562 -4.04 -20.32 5.62
CA ILE A 562 -2.69 -20.24 6.19
C ILE A 562 -1.73 -19.56 5.20
N LEU A 563 -1.77 -19.94 3.92
CA LEU A 563 -0.91 -19.33 2.88
C LEU A 563 -1.19 -17.83 2.70
N LEU A 564 -2.46 -17.42 2.73
CA LEU A 564 -2.86 -16.02 2.68
C LEU A 564 -2.39 -15.23 3.91
N GLY A 565 -2.37 -15.85 5.09
CA GLY A 565 -1.88 -15.24 6.32
C GLY A 565 -0.36 -15.20 6.45
N HIS A 566 0.38 -16.05 5.75
CA HIS A 566 1.83 -16.16 5.85
C HIS A 566 2.53 -14.88 5.37
N SER A 567 3.44 -14.35 6.19
CA SER A 567 4.09 -13.04 5.98
C SER A 567 4.98 -12.97 4.75
N GLY A 568 5.51 -14.11 4.28
CA GLY A 568 6.33 -14.21 3.07
C GLY A 568 5.59 -14.61 1.79
N ILE A 569 4.31 -15.02 1.88
CA ILE A 569 3.52 -15.49 0.72
C ILE A 569 2.34 -14.56 0.49
N GLY A 570 1.32 -14.65 1.34
CA GLY A 570 0.07 -13.93 1.15
C GLY A 570 0.03 -12.54 1.77
N ALA A 571 0.57 -12.40 2.99
CA ALA A 571 0.52 -11.17 3.79
C ALA A 571 -0.86 -10.46 3.80
N ASN A 572 -1.95 -11.24 3.73
CA ASN A 572 -3.31 -10.74 3.59
C ASN A 572 -4.22 -11.38 4.64
N PHE A 573 -4.29 -10.74 5.81
CA PHE A 573 -5.15 -11.17 6.91
C PHE A 573 -6.63 -11.21 6.56
N GLY A 574 -7.11 -10.22 5.81
CA GLY A 574 -8.50 -10.23 5.35
C GLY A 574 -8.80 -11.44 4.46
N GLY A 575 -7.85 -11.84 3.63
CA GLY A 575 -7.88 -13.08 2.85
C GLY A 575 -7.83 -14.34 3.71
N MET A 576 -6.95 -14.39 4.72
CA MET A 576 -6.89 -15.49 5.69
C MET A 576 -8.25 -15.71 6.36
N VAL A 577 -8.83 -14.66 6.97
CA VAL A 577 -10.13 -14.77 7.63
C VAL A 577 -11.24 -15.15 6.65
N THR A 578 -11.22 -14.58 5.43
CA THR A 578 -12.18 -14.92 4.37
C THR A 578 -12.12 -16.41 4.02
N ALA A 579 -10.93 -16.94 3.75
CA ALA A 579 -10.72 -18.35 3.42
C ALA A 579 -11.09 -19.28 4.59
N ALA A 580 -10.78 -18.88 5.83
CA ALA A 580 -11.17 -19.58 7.04
C ALA A 580 -12.70 -19.66 7.21
N VAL A 581 -13.43 -18.60 6.86
CA VAL A 581 -14.91 -18.60 6.85
C VAL A 581 -15.44 -19.55 5.78
N VAL A 582 -14.88 -19.54 4.57
CA VAL A 582 -15.25 -20.51 3.51
C VAL A 582 -15.03 -21.94 4.00
N ALA A 583 -13.84 -22.24 4.55
CA ALA A 583 -13.50 -23.55 5.09
C ALA A 583 -14.46 -24.01 6.20
N SER A 584 -14.75 -23.11 7.15
CA SER A 584 -15.66 -23.37 8.26
C SER A 584 -17.10 -23.62 7.79
N PHE A 585 -17.54 -22.87 6.78
CA PHE A 585 -18.86 -23.04 6.18
C PHE A 585 -18.98 -24.39 5.46
N MET A 586 -17.97 -24.80 4.69
CA MET A 586 -17.91 -26.12 4.07
C MET A 586 -17.91 -27.23 5.13
N GLY A 587 -17.08 -27.11 6.16
CA GLY A 587 -17.02 -28.05 7.28
C GLY A 587 -18.37 -28.19 8.00
N ARG A 588 -19.07 -27.08 8.23
CA ARG A 588 -20.44 -27.08 8.77
C ARG A 588 -21.41 -27.85 7.87
N MET A 589 -21.33 -27.69 6.55
CA MET A 589 -22.20 -28.44 5.63
C MET A 589 -21.93 -29.94 5.67
N VAL A 590 -20.66 -30.35 5.75
CA VAL A 590 -20.26 -31.76 5.95
C VAL A 590 -20.86 -32.30 7.25
N VAL A 591 -20.67 -31.60 8.37
CA VAL A 591 -21.22 -31.99 9.69
C VAL A 591 -22.75 -32.05 9.65
N SER A 592 -23.43 -31.12 8.96
CA SER A 592 -24.89 -31.11 8.89
C SER A 592 -25.47 -32.38 8.24
N ARG A 593 -24.74 -32.93 7.26
CA ARG A 593 -25.08 -34.16 6.52
C ARG A 593 -24.64 -35.44 7.22
N SER A 594 -23.89 -35.36 8.32
CA SER A 594 -23.48 -36.53 9.10
C SER A 594 -24.61 -37.13 9.94
N GLY A 595 -24.47 -38.39 10.34
CA GLY A 595 -25.37 -39.10 11.26
C GLY A 595 -25.25 -38.69 12.74
N LEU A 596 -24.48 -37.64 13.06
CA LEU A 596 -24.25 -37.19 14.44
C LEU A 596 -25.53 -36.69 15.13
N SER A 597 -25.58 -36.81 16.46
CA SER A 597 -26.64 -36.22 17.28
C SER A 597 -26.61 -34.68 17.21
N ARG A 598 -27.74 -34.00 17.48
CA ARG A 598 -27.83 -32.53 17.41
C ARG A 598 -26.79 -31.83 18.30
N ARG A 599 -26.53 -32.35 19.51
CA ARG A 599 -25.50 -31.82 20.42
C ARG A 599 -24.09 -32.02 19.86
N ALA A 600 -23.79 -33.20 19.31
CA ALA A 600 -22.51 -33.47 18.68
C ALA A 600 -22.27 -32.60 17.43
N LYS A 601 -23.32 -32.33 16.63
CA LYS A 601 -23.24 -31.41 15.48
C LYS A 601 -22.88 -29.98 15.92
N VAL A 602 -23.52 -29.47 16.97
CA VAL A 602 -23.20 -28.14 17.52
C VAL A 602 -21.77 -28.11 18.05
N GLY A 603 -21.35 -29.13 18.81
CA GLY A 603 -19.97 -29.25 19.30
C GLY A 603 -18.93 -29.30 18.19
N ALA A 604 -19.17 -30.07 17.12
CA ALA A 604 -18.27 -30.16 15.97
C ALA A 604 -18.17 -28.84 15.20
N VAL A 605 -19.29 -28.14 14.98
CA VAL A 605 -19.27 -26.80 14.33
C VAL A 605 -18.52 -25.79 15.19
N LEU A 606 -18.74 -25.79 16.51
CA LEU A 606 -18.01 -24.91 17.43
C LEU A 606 -16.51 -25.22 17.40
N ALA A 607 -16.12 -26.49 17.39
CA ALA A 607 -14.72 -26.90 17.30
C ALA A 607 -14.06 -26.45 15.99
N ILE A 608 -14.75 -26.54 14.84
CA ILE A 608 -14.26 -26.04 13.55
C ILE A 608 -14.03 -24.52 13.60
N VAL A 609 -14.97 -23.77 14.14
CA VAL A 609 -14.85 -22.30 14.26
C VAL A 609 -13.72 -21.92 15.22
N LEU A 610 -13.62 -22.58 16.37
CA LEU A 610 -12.54 -22.35 17.33
C LEU A 610 -11.18 -22.70 16.75
N LEU A 611 -11.07 -23.79 15.99
CA LEU A 611 -9.84 -24.16 15.28
C LEU A 611 -9.46 -23.09 14.26
N ALA A 612 -10.41 -22.59 13.46
CA ALA A 612 -10.16 -21.53 12.50
C ALA A 612 -9.64 -20.24 13.18
N ILE A 613 -10.26 -19.84 14.30
CA ILE A 613 -9.82 -18.70 15.10
C ILE A 613 -8.42 -18.94 15.67
N ALA A 614 -8.16 -20.12 16.25
CA ALA A 614 -6.86 -20.48 16.82
C ALA A 614 -5.75 -20.48 15.77
N LEU A 615 -6.01 -20.97 14.56
CA LEU A 615 -5.05 -20.93 13.46
C LEU A 615 -4.77 -19.48 13.00
N CYS A 616 -5.81 -18.65 12.89
CA CYS A 616 -5.63 -17.23 12.54
C CYS A 616 -4.82 -16.47 13.62
N ALA A 617 -5.13 -16.71 14.90
CA ALA A 617 -4.42 -16.10 16.02
C ALA A 617 -2.97 -16.61 16.12
N GLY A 618 -2.76 -17.92 15.92
CA GLY A 618 -1.43 -18.53 15.87
C GLY A 618 -0.57 -17.95 14.75
N MET A 619 -1.13 -17.73 13.56
CA MET A 619 -0.42 -17.07 12.45
C MET A 619 -0.07 -15.62 12.77
N ALA A 620 -1.00 -14.85 13.34
CA ALA A 620 -0.72 -13.48 13.78
C ALA A 620 0.37 -13.43 14.86
N TRP A 621 0.38 -14.41 15.76
CA TRP A 621 1.42 -14.56 16.78
C TRP A 621 2.79 -14.89 16.17
N ILE A 622 2.86 -15.83 15.23
CA ILE A 622 4.10 -16.18 14.54
C ILE A 622 4.67 -14.97 13.78
N ASP A 623 3.81 -14.23 13.07
CA ASP A 623 4.21 -12.99 12.40
C ASP A 623 4.72 -11.93 13.38
N ALA A 624 4.13 -11.84 14.58
CA ALA A 624 4.61 -10.97 15.65
C ALA A 624 6.00 -11.37 16.17
N LEU A 625 6.38 -12.64 16.14
CA LEU A 625 7.71 -13.09 16.60
C LEU A 625 8.81 -12.88 15.55
N GLY A 626 8.47 -12.75 14.26
CA GLY A 626 9.45 -12.62 13.19
C GLY A 626 10.13 -11.24 13.16
N ALA A 627 11.44 -11.21 12.89
CA ALA A 627 12.18 -9.94 12.71
C ALA A 627 11.52 -9.03 11.65
N ARG A 628 11.00 -9.63 10.58
CA ARG A 628 10.22 -8.96 9.52
C ARG A 628 8.71 -9.06 9.74
N SER A 629 8.21 -8.59 10.88
CA SER A 629 6.77 -8.63 11.19
C SER A 629 5.97 -7.73 10.25
N SER A 630 4.82 -8.22 9.77
CA SER A 630 3.86 -7.38 9.05
C SER A 630 3.27 -6.29 9.96
N HIS A 631 2.48 -5.36 9.41
CA HIS A 631 1.73 -4.38 10.21
C HIS A 631 0.89 -5.03 11.33
N ILE A 632 0.45 -6.28 11.12
CA ILE A 632 -0.38 -7.02 12.08
C ILE A 632 0.49 -7.60 13.20
N GLY A 633 1.65 -8.17 12.86
CA GLY A 633 2.63 -8.59 13.86
C GLY A 633 3.07 -7.43 14.75
N ARG A 634 3.29 -6.23 14.18
CA ARG A 634 3.58 -5.01 14.95
C ARG A 634 2.42 -4.59 15.86
N ALA A 635 1.19 -4.56 15.34
CA ALA A 635 0.01 -4.25 16.15
C ALA A 635 -0.19 -5.25 17.30
N TRP A 636 0.11 -6.53 17.06
CA TRP A 636 0.01 -7.59 18.07
C TRP A 636 1.09 -7.45 19.16
N ARG A 637 2.33 -7.08 18.80
CA ARG A 637 3.38 -6.74 19.78
C ARG A 637 2.95 -5.61 20.70
N LEU A 638 2.41 -4.52 20.13
CA LEU A 638 1.93 -3.37 20.92
C LEU A 638 0.82 -3.77 21.90
N LEU A 639 -0.05 -4.72 21.53
CA LEU A 639 -1.08 -5.25 22.43
C LEU A 639 -0.47 -6.07 23.57
N ILE A 640 0.51 -6.94 23.27
CA ILE A 640 1.22 -7.73 24.29
C ILE A 640 2.02 -6.82 25.22
N GLU A 641 2.76 -5.86 24.68
CA GLU A 641 3.56 -4.91 25.44
C GLU A 641 2.70 -4.04 26.35
N ARG A 642 1.53 -3.57 25.90
CA ARG A 642 0.56 -2.89 26.77
C ARG A 642 0.01 -3.79 27.87
N SER A 643 -0.21 -5.08 27.59
CA SER A 643 -0.68 -6.02 28.62
C SER A 643 0.39 -6.31 29.68
N ARG A 644 1.68 -6.21 29.31
CA ARG A 644 2.82 -6.38 30.21
C ARG A 644 3.16 -5.10 30.98
N GLY A 645 3.11 -3.93 30.34
CA GLY A 645 3.29 -2.62 30.99
C GLY A 645 2.18 -2.23 31.97
N GLY A 646 1.09 -2.99 32.02
CA GLY A 646 0.08 -2.88 33.09
C GLY A 646 0.41 -3.66 34.37
N MET A 647 1.52 -4.42 34.42
CA MET A 647 1.95 -5.18 35.61
C MET A 647 3.18 -4.60 36.32
N ASP A 648 3.94 -3.70 35.69
CA ASP A 648 5.08 -3.01 36.33
C ASP A 648 4.80 -1.50 36.37
N GLY A 649 4.02 -1.07 37.38
CA GLY A 649 3.78 0.34 37.66
C GLY A 649 4.84 0.91 38.60
N GLY A 650 5.69 1.78 38.08
CA GLY A 650 6.65 2.57 38.86
C GLY A 650 7.40 3.56 37.97
N ASP A 651 6.73 4.65 37.59
CA ASP A 651 7.27 6.03 37.53
C ASP A 651 6.30 6.94 36.76
N GLU A 652 5.42 7.61 37.51
CA GLU A 652 4.59 8.72 37.03
C GLU A 652 5.48 9.97 36.82
N ILE A 653 5.62 10.43 35.58
CA ILE A 653 5.97 11.83 35.32
C ILE A 653 4.66 12.63 35.31
N ALA A 654 4.50 13.44 36.35
CA ALA A 654 3.31 14.23 36.63
C ALA A 654 3.14 15.42 35.67
N PHE A 655 1.92 15.59 35.16
CA PHE A 655 1.39 16.87 34.69
C PHE A 655 0.12 17.22 35.49
N PRO A 656 -0.22 18.52 35.68
CA PRO A 656 -1.21 18.94 36.69
C PRO A 656 -2.63 18.51 36.32
N ARG A 657 -3.32 17.89 37.28
CA ARG A 657 -4.74 17.53 37.22
C ARG A 657 -5.60 18.77 37.44
N GLY A 658 -6.50 19.05 36.49
CA GLY A 658 -7.75 19.75 36.78
C GLY A 658 -8.77 18.73 37.30
N ASP A 659 -9.49 19.12 38.35
CA ASP A 659 -10.48 18.32 39.05
C ASP A 659 -11.56 17.75 38.13
N ASP A 660 -11.81 16.44 38.25
CA ASP A 660 -13.14 15.86 38.05
C ASP A 660 -13.28 14.63 38.95
N SER A 661 -14.08 14.80 40.00
CA SER A 661 -14.51 13.76 40.92
C SER A 661 -15.65 12.93 40.29
N GLY A 662 -15.39 11.66 39.99
CA GLY A 662 -16.42 10.70 39.55
C GLY A 662 -15.87 9.28 39.41
N SER A 663 -16.22 8.41 40.35
CA SER A 663 -15.73 7.02 40.47
C SER A 663 -16.45 6.01 39.55
N GLY A 664 -15.70 5.39 38.61
CA GLY A 664 -15.93 4.09 37.92
C GLY A 664 -16.81 4.10 36.63
N PRO A 665 -16.70 3.15 35.67
CA PRO A 665 -15.60 2.26 35.23
C PRO A 665 -15.03 2.75 33.87
N ALA A 666 -13.95 3.54 33.88
CA ALA A 666 -13.47 4.25 32.68
C ALA A 666 -12.72 3.39 31.64
N ALA A 667 -12.36 2.14 31.95
CA ALA A 667 -11.58 1.30 31.05
C ALA A 667 -12.44 0.58 29.98
N THR A 668 -13.68 0.22 30.31
CA THR A 668 -14.60 -0.47 29.39
C THR A 668 -15.33 0.49 28.46
N SER A 669 -15.70 1.70 28.93
CA SER A 669 -16.27 2.75 28.07
C SER A 669 -15.26 3.22 27.02
N ALA A 670 -14.00 3.48 27.43
CA ALA A 670 -12.94 3.87 26.50
C ALA A 670 -12.62 2.78 25.45
N GLY A 671 -12.79 1.50 25.78
CA GLY A 671 -12.63 0.39 24.84
C GLY A 671 -13.78 0.27 23.83
N LEU A 672 -15.02 0.43 24.31
CA LEU A 672 -16.23 0.40 23.48
C LEU A 672 -16.29 1.60 22.53
N ASP A 673 -15.92 2.78 23.01
CA ASP A 673 -15.86 4.00 22.18
C ASP A 673 -14.82 3.85 21.06
N ARG A 674 -13.66 3.25 21.34
CA ARG A 674 -12.63 2.97 20.33
C ARG A 674 -13.08 1.91 19.31
N LEU A 675 -13.77 0.86 19.74
CA LEU A 675 -14.34 -0.14 18.83
C LEU A 675 -15.42 0.48 17.94
N ALA A 676 -16.29 1.33 18.50
CA ALA A 676 -17.30 2.06 17.75
C ALA A 676 -16.66 2.97 16.69
N VAL A 677 -15.58 3.68 17.01
CA VAL A 677 -14.80 4.48 16.06
C VAL A 677 -14.21 3.62 14.94
N ILE A 678 -13.62 2.46 15.26
CA ILE A 678 -13.06 1.54 14.25
C ILE A 678 -14.15 1.03 13.31
N VAL A 679 -15.30 0.62 13.86
CA VAL A 679 -16.44 0.13 13.08
C VAL A 679 -17.00 1.23 12.19
N TRP A 680 -17.24 2.42 12.74
CA TRP A 680 -17.75 3.57 11.98
C TRP A 680 -16.81 3.98 10.85
N ARG A 681 -15.50 4.00 11.12
CA ARG A 681 -14.47 4.27 10.11
C ARG A 681 -14.49 3.24 8.99
N LYS A 682 -14.60 1.95 9.34
CA LYS A 682 -14.65 0.86 8.36
C LYS A 682 -15.92 0.92 7.52
N LEU A 683 -17.06 1.23 8.15
CA LEU A 683 -18.32 1.49 7.47
C LEU A 683 -18.20 2.67 6.51
N GLY A 684 -17.61 3.79 6.96
CA GLY A 684 -17.36 4.97 6.14
C GLY A 684 -16.50 4.68 4.91
N MET A 685 -15.43 3.89 5.06
CA MET A 685 -14.60 3.45 3.93
C MET A 685 -15.39 2.58 2.95
N ASN A 686 -16.14 1.59 3.43
CA ASN A 686 -16.98 0.75 2.58
C ASN A 686 -18.08 1.56 1.87
N MET A 687 -18.69 2.55 2.53
CA MET A 687 -19.66 3.46 1.92
C MET A 687 -19.04 4.34 0.83
N ARG A 688 -17.83 4.85 1.06
CA ARG A 688 -17.07 5.58 0.04
C ARG A 688 -16.77 4.67 -1.15
N LEU A 689 -16.31 3.46 -0.92
CA LEU A 689 -16.04 2.50 -1.98
C LEU A 689 -17.31 2.17 -2.77
N LEU A 690 -18.44 1.90 -2.11
CA LEU A 690 -19.73 1.68 -2.78
C LEU A 690 -20.06 2.81 -3.77
N ARG A 691 -19.75 4.05 -3.43
CA ARG A 691 -20.02 5.22 -4.29
C ARG A 691 -19.04 5.39 -5.44
N TYR A 692 -17.76 5.06 -5.25
CA TYR A 692 -16.69 5.46 -6.17
C TYR A 692 -15.95 4.31 -6.88
N THR A 693 -16.15 3.04 -6.49
CA THR A 693 -15.49 1.91 -7.15
C THR A 693 -16.35 1.28 -8.24
N ASP A 694 -15.75 0.97 -9.40
CA ASP A 694 -16.42 0.23 -10.47
C ASP A 694 -16.86 -1.17 -10.01
N TRP A 695 -16.16 -1.77 -9.04
CA TRP A 695 -16.50 -3.08 -8.46
C TRP A 695 -17.89 -3.13 -7.83
N THR A 696 -18.46 -1.99 -7.42
CA THR A 696 -19.85 -1.92 -6.96
C THR A 696 -20.82 -2.41 -8.04
N ARG A 697 -20.56 -2.07 -9.32
CA ARG A 697 -21.43 -2.48 -10.44
C ARG A 697 -21.44 -4.00 -10.59
N VAL A 698 -20.29 -4.65 -10.42
CA VAL A 698 -20.17 -6.12 -10.44
C VAL A 698 -20.92 -6.74 -9.27
N LEU A 699 -20.73 -6.23 -8.06
CA LEU A 699 -21.42 -6.73 -6.87
C LEU A 699 -22.95 -6.63 -7.01
N LEU A 700 -23.45 -5.49 -7.51
CA LEU A 700 -24.87 -5.30 -7.77
C LEU A 700 -25.37 -6.24 -8.87
N ALA A 701 -24.62 -6.42 -9.96
CA ALA A 701 -24.99 -7.35 -11.04
C ALA A 701 -25.08 -8.81 -10.53
N PHE A 702 -24.14 -9.24 -9.68
CA PHE A 702 -24.21 -10.55 -9.04
C PHE A 702 -25.39 -10.67 -8.07
N LEU A 703 -25.65 -9.65 -7.25
CA LEU A 703 -26.78 -9.68 -6.33
C LEU A 703 -28.12 -9.74 -7.07
N VAL A 704 -28.30 -8.94 -8.12
CA VAL A 704 -29.51 -8.96 -8.96
C VAL A 704 -29.67 -10.31 -9.64
N SER A 705 -28.63 -10.81 -10.31
CA SER A 705 -28.70 -12.09 -11.03
C SER A 705 -28.98 -13.26 -10.09
N LEU A 706 -28.30 -13.36 -8.95
CA LEU A 706 -28.56 -14.39 -7.94
C LEU A 706 -29.98 -14.31 -7.37
N THR A 707 -30.49 -13.10 -7.11
CA THR A 707 -31.85 -12.90 -6.61
C THR A 707 -32.91 -13.33 -7.62
N VAL A 708 -32.75 -12.94 -8.89
CA VAL A 708 -33.68 -13.31 -9.97
C VAL A 708 -33.66 -14.82 -10.22
N LEU A 709 -32.47 -15.43 -10.24
CA LEU A 709 -32.31 -16.89 -10.44
C LEU A 709 -32.82 -17.72 -9.25
N ALA A 710 -32.78 -17.17 -8.03
CA ALA A 710 -33.34 -17.79 -6.83
C ALA A 710 -34.88 -17.67 -6.75
N GLY A 711 -35.48 -16.76 -7.53
CA GLY A 711 -36.92 -16.53 -7.58
C GLY A 711 -37.72 -17.76 -8.01
N LYS A 712 -38.96 -17.84 -7.50
CA LYS A 712 -39.90 -18.95 -7.77
C LYS A 712 -40.22 -19.26 -9.25
N PRO A 713 -40.23 -18.33 -10.23
CA PRO A 713 -40.63 -18.69 -11.59
C PRO A 713 -39.65 -19.62 -12.34
N PHE A 714 -38.39 -19.79 -11.89
CA PHE A 714 -37.38 -20.52 -12.68
C PHE A 714 -36.96 -21.88 -12.11
N GLY A 715 -36.99 -22.09 -10.79
CA GLY A 715 -36.57 -23.35 -10.15
C GLY A 715 -35.11 -23.77 -10.38
N LEU A 716 -34.33 -22.99 -11.14
CA LEU A 716 -32.95 -23.27 -11.55
C LEU A 716 -32.01 -23.45 -10.37
N PHE A 717 -32.16 -22.63 -9.32
CA PHE A 717 -31.32 -22.76 -8.12
C PHE A 717 -31.59 -24.08 -7.37
N ARG A 718 -32.85 -24.55 -7.37
CA ARG A 718 -33.23 -25.83 -6.79
C ARG A 718 -32.69 -27.00 -7.62
N ARG A 719 -32.82 -26.93 -8.96
CA ARG A 719 -32.22 -27.92 -9.87
C ARG A 719 -30.70 -27.98 -9.72
N PHE A 720 -30.02 -26.84 -9.73
CA PHE A 720 -28.57 -26.76 -9.52
C PHE A 720 -28.12 -27.42 -8.21
N ARG A 721 -28.85 -27.18 -7.12
CA ARG A 721 -28.59 -27.83 -5.83
C ARG A 721 -28.74 -29.34 -5.89
N ASP A 722 -29.75 -29.81 -6.61
CA ASP A 722 -30.11 -31.23 -6.66
C ASP A 722 -29.17 -31.98 -7.66
N ASP A 723 -28.84 -31.37 -8.80
CA ASP A 723 -27.94 -31.91 -9.84
C ASP A 723 -26.46 -31.89 -9.41
N TYR A 724 -26.05 -30.79 -8.76
CA TYR A 724 -24.66 -30.49 -8.44
C TYR A 724 -24.49 -30.04 -6.97
N PRO A 725 -24.79 -30.92 -5.99
CA PRO A 725 -24.87 -30.56 -4.57
C PRO A 725 -23.54 -30.10 -3.95
N ALA A 726 -22.40 -30.55 -4.49
CA ALA A 726 -21.08 -30.10 -4.07
C ALA A 726 -20.78 -28.68 -4.60
N LEU A 727 -21.05 -28.41 -5.87
CA LEU A 727 -20.90 -27.07 -6.48
C LEU A 727 -21.82 -26.04 -5.83
N HIS A 728 -23.08 -26.41 -5.55
CA HIS A 728 -24.00 -25.55 -4.80
C HIS A 728 -23.49 -25.26 -3.39
N GLY A 729 -22.94 -26.26 -2.69
CA GLY A 729 -22.29 -26.05 -1.39
C GLY A 729 -21.12 -25.06 -1.51
N SER A 730 -20.24 -25.28 -2.49
CA SER A 730 -19.12 -24.38 -2.78
C SER A 730 -19.55 -22.95 -3.09
N LEU A 731 -20.60 -22.76 -3.89
CA LEU A 731 -21.18 -21.46 -4.17
C LEU A 731 -21.63 -20.76 -2.88
N LEU A 732 -22.43 -21.42 -2.05
CA LEU A 732 -22.94 -20.82 -0.81
C LEU A 732 -21.82 -20.46 0.17
N GLY A 733 -20.81 -21.33 0.32
CA GLY A 733 -19.70 -21.01 1.22
C GLY A 733 -18.78 -19.93 0.64
N ALA A 734 -18.59 -19.85 -0.67
CA ALA A 734 -17.89 -18.74 -1.30
C ALA A 734 -18.65 -17.41 -1.12
N LEU A 735 -19.99 -17.41 -1.22
CA LEU A 735 -20.81 -16.23 -0.92
C LEU A 735 -20.73 -15.83 0.57
N ALA A 736 -20.71 -16.79 1.49
CA ALA A 736 -20.45 -16.52 2.91
C ALA A 736 -19.05 -15.92 3.13
N GLY A 737 -18.05 -16.44 2.41
CA GLY A 737 -16.71 -15.85 2.33
C GLY A 737 -16.74 -14.43 1.79
N ALA A 738 -17.47 -14.15 0.71
CA ALA A 738 -17.58 -12.81 0.13
C ALA A 738 -18.18 -11.80 1.13
N LEU A 739 -19.17 -12.21 1.93
CA LEU A 739 -19.71 -11.38 3.01
C LEU A 739 -18.69 -11.15 4.13
N ALA A 740 -17.93 -12.18 4.52
CA ALA A 740 -16.82 -12.00 5.45
C ALA A 740 -15.78 -11.03 4.89
N ALA A 741 -15.44 -11.15 3.61
CA ALA A 741 -14.47 -10.31 2.92
C ALA A 741 -14.89 -8.84 2.96
N LEU A 742 -16.18 -8.55 2.78
CA LEU A 742 -16.76 -7.20 2.91
C LEU A 742 -16.53 -6.59 4.29
N ILE A 743 -16.58 -7.41 5.34
CA ILE A 743 -16.44 -6.98 6.74
C ILE A 743 -14.98 -6.85 7.14
N VAL A 744 -14.10 -7.75 6.70
CA VAL A 744 -12.73 -7.86 7.25
C VAL A 744 -11.68 -7.11 6.45
N ASN A 745 -11.88 -6.84 5.16
CA ASN A 745 -10.87 -6.19 4.31
C ASN A 745 -10.99 -4.66 4.30
N ASP A 746 -9.88 -3.97 4.00
CA ASP A 746 -9.83 -2.51 3.83
C ASP A 746 -10.62 -2.06 2.59
N SER A 747 -10.54 -2.82 1.49
CA SER A 747 -11.40 -2.67 0.32
C SER A 747 -12.46 -3.77 0.26
N GLY A 748 -13.35 -3.77 1.24
CA GLY A 748 -14.37 -4.82 1.42
C GLY A 748 -15.24 -5.07 0.19
N VAL A 749 -15.72 -4.01 -0.47
CA VAL A 749 -16.54 -4.10 -1.70
C VAL A 749 -15.79 -4.84 -2.82
N VAL A 750 -14.52 -4.50 -3.02
CA VAL A 750 -13.67 -5.10 -4.04
C VAL A 750 -13.45 -6.59 -3.74
N ALA A 751 -13.04 -6.90 -2.51
CA ALA A 751 -12.80 -8.28 -2.08
C ALA A 751 -14.08 -9.14 -2.17
N CYS A 752 -15.23 -8.58 -1.79
CA CYS A 752 -16.53 -9.25 -1.88
C CYS A 752 -16.87 -9.61 -3.34
N ALA A 753 -16.75 -8.65 -4.26
CA ALA A 753 -17.04 -8.86 -5.67
C ALA A 753 -16.12 -9.92 -6.30
N THR A 754 -14.82 -9.88 -6.01
CA THR A 754 -13.86 -10.83 -6.59
C THR A 754 -13.98 -12.24 -6.02
N VAL A 755 -14.28 -12.41 -4.73
CA VAL A 755 -14.60 -13.73 -4.15
C VAL A 755 -15.84 -14.35 -4.80
N ALA A 756 -16.88 -13.53 -5.03
CA ALA A 756 -18.15 -14.00 -5.61
C ALA A 756 -18.06 -14.28 -7.12
N MET A 757 -17.05 -13.73 -7.82
CA MET A 757 -16.96 -13.73 -9.28
C MET A 757 -16.97 -15.11 -9.91
N MET A 758 -15.93 -15.93 -9.71
CA MET A 758 -15.84 -17.24 -10.35
C MET A 758 -16.96 -18.22 -9.95
N PRO A 759 -17.40 -18.27 -8.67
CA PRO A 759 -18.59 -19.03 -8.28
C PRO A 759 -19.85 -18.60 -9.06
N THR A 760 -20.09 -17.30 -9.19
CA THR A 760 -21.28 -16.78 -9.88
C THR A 760 -21.20 -17.01 -11.38
N LEU A 761 -20.05 -16.76 -12.02
CA LEU A 761 -19.86 -17.05 -13.45
C LEU A 761 -20.04 -18.54 -13.77
N THR A 762 -19.66 -19.43 -12.85
CA THR A 762 -19.89 -20.88 -13.01
C THR A 762 -21.36 -21.25 -12.91
N LEU A 763 -22.10 -20.66 -11.96
CA LEU A 763 -23.56 -20.83 -11.89
C LEU A 763 -24.25 -20.31 -13.16
N LEU A 764 -23.83 -19.14 -13.67
CA LEU A 764 -24.34 -18.61 -14.93
C LEU A 764 -24.01 -19.53 -16.11
N GLY A 765 -22.85 -20.18 -16.11
CA GLY A 765 -22.51 -21.22 -17.08
C GLY A 765 -23.47 -22.41 -17.05
N TYR A 766 -23.90 -22.84 -15.85
CA TYR A 766 -24.94 -23.87 -15.71
C TYR A 766 -26.29 -23.42 -16.26
N VAL A 767 -26.70 -22.17 -15.97
CA VAL A 767 -27.95 -21.60 -16.50
C VAL A 767 -27.94 -21.63 -18.03
N VAL A 768 -26.82 -21.27 -18.66
CA VAL A 768 -26.74 -21.32 -20.12
C VAL A 768 -26.78 -22.76 -20.64
N ASP A 769 -26.14 -23.72 -19.96
CA ASP A 769 -26.20 -25.14 -20.34
C ASP A 769 -27.64 -25.69 -20.25
N GLU A 770 -28.41 -25.32 -19.23
CA GLU A 770 -29.83 -25.68 -19.11
C GLU A 770 -30.68 -25.12 -20.27
N ILE A 771 -30.43 -23.88 -20.69
CA ILE A 771 -31.16 -23.26 -21.80
C ILE A 771 -30.83 -23.94 -23.13
N VAL A 772 -29.56 -24.32 -23.33
CA VAL A 772 -29.14 -25.12 -24.49
C VAL A 772 -29.81 -26.49 -24.46
N ALA A 773 -29.88 -27.15 -23.30
CA ALA A 773 -30.52 -28.45 -23.15
C ALA A 773 -32.04 -28.40 -23.39
N GLN A 774 -32.73 -27.32 -23.00
CA GLN A 774 -34.16 -27.13 -23.27
C GLN A 774 -34.50 -26.91 -24.75
N ARG A 775 -33.50 -26.58 -25.57
CA ARG A 775 -33.66 -26.37 -27.02
C ARG A 775 -33.34 -27.60 -27.87
N ALA A 776 -32.46 -28.45 -27.38
CA ALA A 776 -32.12 -29.72 -28.00
C ALA A 776 -33.29 -30.70 -27.82
#